data_AF-A0A346Y129-F1
#
_entry.id   AF-A0A346Y129-F1
#
_cell.length_a   1.000
_cell.length_b   1.000
_cell.length_c   1.000
_cell.angle_alpha   90.00
_cell.angle_beta   90.00
_cell.angle_gamma   90.00
#
_symmetry.space_group_name_H-M   'P 1'
#
loop_
_entity.id
_entity.type
_entity.pdbx_description
1 polymer ?
#
loop_
_entity_poly.entity_id
_entity_poly.type
_entity_poly.pdbx_seq_one_letter_code
_entity_poly.pdbx_strand_id
1 'polypeptide(L)'
;MRAEAFTTPLPIPPTVRPGTEPVVLPVTRTAVSLLPGAATTMLTFGGTFPGPTVIARPGQVVDIDVVNELDEPAVLHLHGAHVAAAHDGHVRDLIPTGGQRRYTFDNAQRAAHLWYHDHLLMRTAERVYRGLAGSYLLVDQAHDGLGLPNGDERDIPVALTDKTFDADGQLVYDPVGHTGFLGDVVLVNGVDRPVLTVEPGLLRLRILNASNARPYRLGRADGMPLVQVGTDGGLLATPASRGEVEVWPSERVDLLLDLSRMGDGDRVVILDAGVGDLMAVDVTGGPAEPAILPTSLGPAPDLDPPEVVRTITLDEHGGRFLLNGHGFDDAIRDVYARLGAVERWRLVNTTSFGHPIHLHLVSFLVRQRTSSGVALPLRPEDEGWKDTVLVRAFETVELDARFADHLGDFMYHCHVLEHEDHDMMSQFRVVDLGRIAGSNRVRTAAAVSAHGGGTGGTVVVASGLEWAGALAGAALADALALVLGEALDEVAEEELRRRGPDRIVVAGSTGQVSAAIEGVLAGIAPTSRVDVDDPVALAAGVARTLADRADRVVVATADRFPDALAAGVLGIPVLLTAPTALSATCRQAIDDLGASSVVIAGGPAAVSEDVAAEITEQGLAVTRIAGRDRIATAAAFARTAGLRTTAYAASATRFPDALSAGIAARRDGMLVLVDDTGSTAVTDQLLADAAVDRIRIVGGEAAVGLAAEATLAAHL
;
A
#
# COMPACT_ATOMS: atom_id res chain seq x y z
N MET A 1 -39.56 12.13 -23.34
CA MET A 1 -40.83 12.16 -22.57
C MET A 1 -40.45 12.15 -21.10
N ARG A 2 -40.66 13.25 -20.36
CA ARG A 2 -40.39 13.25 -18.91
C ARG A 2 -41.63 12.78 -18.14
N ALA A 3 -41.44 12.05 -17.07
CA ALA A 3 -42.53 11.71 -16.16
C ALA A 3 -43.07 12.97 -15.50
N GLU A 4 -44.34 12.96 -15.12
CA GLU A 4 -44.85 13.96 -14.18
C GLU A 4 -44.12 13.80 -12.85
N ALA A 5 -43.53 14.89 -12.34
CA ALA A 5 -42.68 14.83 -11.16
C ALA A 5 -43.44 14.28 -9.96
N PHE A 6 -42.77 13.44 -9.17
CA PHE A 6 -43.26 12.94 -7.88
C PHE A 6 -44.54 12.09 -7.97
N THR A 7 -44.78 11.47 -9.13
CA THR A 7 -45.92 10.55 -9.33
C THR A 7 -45.51 9.07 -9.28
N THR A 8 -44.22 8.79 -9.43
CA THR A 8 -43.65 7.43 -9.39
C THR A 8 -42.98 7.21 -8.03
N PRO A 9 -43.31 6.12 -7.29
CA PRO A 9 -42.62 5.78 -6.06
C PRO A 9 -41.12 5.55 -6.30
N LEU A 10 -40.28 5.94 -5.34
CA LEU A 10 -38.85 5.65 -5.35
C LEU A 10 -38.63 4.12 -5.32
N PRO A 11 -37.99 3.53 -6.35
CA PRO A 11 -37.60 2.13 -6.30
C PRO A 11 -36.53 1.94 -5.24
N ILE A 12 -36.72 0.92 -4.40
CA ILE A 12 -35.70 0.44 -3.48
C ILE A 12 -35.09 -0.83 -4.09
N PRO A 13 -33.79 -0.85 -4.43
CA PRO A 13 -33.15 -2.04 -4.99
C PRO A 13 -33.32 -3.24 -4.03
N PRO A 14 -33.49 -4.48 -4.54
CA PRO A 14 -33.61 -5.66 -3.70
C PRO A 14 -32.42 -5.78 -2.74
N THR A 15 -32.69 -6.09 -1.47
CA THR A 15 -31.64 -6.24 -0.45
C THR A 15 -31.14 -7.69 -0.38
N VAL A 16 -29.82 -7.87 -0.40
CA VAL A 16 -29.13 -9.13 -0.14
C VAL A 16 -28.39 -9.03 1.18
N ARG A 17 -28.66 -9.94 2.12
CA ARG A 17 -27.92 -10.07 3.39
C ARG A 17 -27.15 -11.40 3.35
N PRO A 18 -25.85 -11.40 3.01
CA PRO A 18 -25.08 -12.62 2.81
C PRO A 18 -25.07 -13.51 4.05
N GLY A 19 -25.26 -14.82 3.84
CA GLY A 19 -25.10 -15.86 4.85
C GLY A 19 -23.73 -16.52 4.73
N THR A 20 -23.69 -17.84 4.97
CA THR A 20 -22.47 -18.65 4.75
C THR A 20 -22.31 -19.10 3.31
N GLU A 21 -23.39 -19.09 2.52
CA GLU A 21 -23.36 -19.45 1.11
C GLU A 21 -23.00 -18.23 0.25
N PRO A 22 -22.26 -18.42 -0.87
CA PRO A 22 -21.94 -17.35 -1.80
C PRO A 22 -23.19 -16.67 -2.36
N VAL A 23 -23.14 -15.35 -2.49
CA VAL A 23 -24.14 -14.57 -3.23
C VAL A 23 -23.90 -14.76 -4.72
N VAL A 24 -24.87 -15.30 -5.45
CA VAL A 24 -24.78 -15.41 -6.91
C VAL A 24 -25.27 -14.11 -7.54
N LEU A 25 -24.41 -13.47 -8.33
CA LEU A 25 -24.69 -12.19 -8.98
C LEU A 25 -24.51 -12.33 -10.50
N PRO A 26 -25.58 -12.66 -11.25
CA PRO A 26 -25.51 -12.74 -12.71
C PRO A 26 -25.34 -11.35 -13.33
N VAL A 27 -24.46 -11.23 -14.31
CA VAL A 27 -24.28 -10.05 -15.17
C VAL A 27 -25.00 -10.34 -16.48
N THR A 28 -26.13 -9.67 -16.71
CA THR A 28 -27.06 -10.05 -17.79
C THR A 28 -27.76 -8.85 -18.43
N ARG A 29 -28.40 -9.08 -19.59
CA ARG A 29 -29.24 -8.08 -20.27
C ARG A 29 -30.68 -8.21 -19.80
N THR A 30 -31.25 -7.13 -19.26
CA THR A 30 -32.61 -7.13 -18.71
C THR A 30 -33.41 -5.95 -19.23
N ALA A 31 -34.68 -6.18 -19.57
CA ALA A 31 -35.63 -5.11 -19.84
C ALA A 31 -36.17 -4.54 -18.52
N VAL A 32 -35.97 -3.25 -18.27
CA VAL A 32 -36.43 -2.55 -17.05
C VAL A 32 -37.24 -1.31 -17.41
N SER A 33 -38.10 -0.84 -16.50
CA SER A 33 -38.95 0.33 -16.72
C SER A 33 -38.32 1.60 -16.13
N LEU A 34 -37.51 2.32 -16.90
CA LEU A 34 -36.92 3.61 -16.46
C LEU A 34 -37.83 4.81 -16.75
N LEU A 35 -38.63 4.72 -17.82
CA LEU A 35 -39.59 5.72 -18.23
C LEU A 35 -41.01 5.14 -18.22
N PRO A 36 -42.04 5.94 -17.89
CA PRO A 36 -43.42 5.46 -17.92
C PRO A 36 -43.80 4.89 -19.30
N GLY A 37 -44.24 3.63 -19.31
CA GLY A 37 -44.76 2.97 -20.51
C GLY A 37 -43.71 2.47 -21.50
N ALA A 38 -42.41 2.54 -21.18
CA ALA A 38 -41.33 2.03 -22.01
C ALA A 38 -40.47 1.00 -21.26
N ALA A 39 -40.03 -0.05 -21.96
CA ALA A 39 -39.08 -1.02 -21.45
C ALA A 39 -37.69 -0.73 -22.05
N THR A 40 -36.74 -0.34 -21.22
CA THR A 40 -35.36 -0.03 -21.59
C THR A 40 -34.48 -1.27 -21.41
N THR A 41 -33.72 -1.64 -22.44
CA THR A 41 -32.72 -2.73 -22.32
C THR A 41 -31.50 -2.23 -21.55
N MET A 42 -31.23 -2.82 -20.40
CA MET A 42 -30.11 -2.50 -19.51
C MET A 42 -29.14 -3.68 -19.39
N LEU A 43 -27.89 -3.38 -19.05
CA LEU A 43 -26.98 -4.34 -18.43
C LEU A 43 -27.22 -4.29 -16.92
N THR A 44 -27.37 -5.45 -16.28
CA THR A 44 -27.76 -5.52 -14.87
C THR A 44 -26.93 -6.55 -14.12
N PHE A 45 -26.57 -6.21 -12.88
CA PHE A 45 -26.23 -7.19 -11.87
C PHE A 45 -27.53 -7.71 -11.23
N GLY A 46 -27.73 -9.02 -11.15
CA GLY A 46 -28.88 -9.62 -10.47
C GLY A 46 -30.24 -9.39 -11.14
N GLY A 47 -30.28 -8.90 -12.39
CA GLY A 47 -31.53 -8.69 -13.13
C GLY A 47 -32.31 -7.42 -12.75
N THR A 48 -31.72 -6.48 -12.00
CA THR A 48 -32.36 -5.21 -11.65
C THR A 48 -31.45 -4.02 -11.92
N PHE A 49 -32.04 -2.83 -12.01
CA PHE A 49 -31.30 -1.57 -12.04
C PHE A 49 -31.90 -0.57 -11.02
N PRO A 50 -31.09 -0.02 -10.09
CA PRO A 50 -29.73 -0.47 -9.74
C PRO A 50 -29.65 -1.96 -9.37
N GLY A 51 -28.44 -2.51 -9.36
CA GLY A 51 -28.20 -3.87 -8.89
C GLY A 51 -28.61 -4.04 -7.41
N PRO A 52 -28.83 -5.28 -6.94
CA PRO A 52 -29.22 -5.54 -5.56
C PRO A 52 -28.30 -4.86 -4.54
N THR A 53 -28.87 -4.29 -3.49
CA THR A 53 -28.09 -3.73 -2.38
C THR A 53 -27.57 -4.85 -1.51
N VAL A 54 -26.26 -5.06 -1.47
CA VAL A 54 -25.65 -6.01 -0.52
C VAL A 54 -25.46 -5.30 0.82
N ILE A 55 -25.89 -5.91 1.91
CA ILE A 55 -25.70 -5.37 3.26
C ILE A 55 -24.94 -6.38 4.12
N ALA A 56 -23.74 -6.00 4.53
CA ALA A 56 -22.83 -6.79 5.34
C ALA A 56 -22.33 -6.00 6.56
N ARG A 57 -21.52 -6.64 7.40
CA ARG A 57 -20.92 -6.03 8.59
C ARG A 57 -19.40 -5.91 8.45
N PRO A 58 -18.76 -4.92 9.11
CA PRO A 58 -17.33 -4.93 9.31
C PRO A 58 -16.82 -6.29 9.82
N GLY A 59 -15.79 -6.84 9.17
CA GLY A 59 -15.16 -8.13 9.46
C GLY A 59 -15.97 -9.37 9.06
N GLN A 60 -17.17 -9.22 8.49
CA GLN A 60 -17.92 -10.35 7.94
C GLN A 60 -17.31 -10.75 6.60
N VAL A 61 -16.80 -11.98 6.48
CA VAL A 61 -16.38 -12.49 5.17
C VAL A 61 -17.61 -12.73 4.28
N VAL A 62 -17.59 -12.20 3.06
CA VAL A 62 -18.65 -12.33 2.06
C VAL A 62 -18.05 -12.83 0.75
N ASP A 63 -18.58 -13.95 0.26
CA ASP A 63 -18.28 -14.48 -1.07
C ASP A 63 -19.37 -14.04 -2.06
N ILE A 64 -18.96 -13.49 -3.20
CA ILE A 64 -19.85 -13.16 -4.33
C ILE A 64 -19.36 -13.93 -5.57
N ASP A 65 -20.23 -14.79 -6.08
CA ASP A 65 -20.05 -15.51 -7.34
C ASP A 65 -20.66 -14.68 -8.49
N VAL A 66 -19.81 -13.97 -9.21
CA VAL A 66 -20.22 -13.16 -10.37
C VAL A 66 -20.26 -14.05 -11.59
N VAL A 67 -21.43 -14.19 -12.19
CA VAL A 67 -21.67 -15.08 -13.36
C VAL A 67 -21.90 -14.22 -14.58
N ASN A 68 -21.02 -14.30 -15.58
CA ASN A 68 -21.10 -13.47 -16.77
C ASN A 68 -21.98 -14.13 -17.86
N GLU A 69 -23.20 -13.63 -18.04
CA GLU A 69 -24.14 -14.08 -19.08
C GLU A 69 -24.11 -13.17 -20.32
N LEU A 70 -23.23 -12.16 -20.34
CA LEU A 70 -23.06 -11.27 -21.49
C LEU A 70 -22.22 -11.92 -22.60
N ASP A 71 -22.35 -11.38 -23.80
CA ASP A 71 -21.62 -11.78 -25.01
C ASP A 71 -20.18 -11.23 -25.08
N GLU A 72 -19.69 -10.68 -23.98
CA GLU A 72 -18.34 -10.12 -23.83
C GLU A 72 -17.85 -10.29 -22.37
N PRO A 73 -16.54 -10.14 -22.09
CA PRO A 73 -16.02 -10.22 -20.73
C PRO A 73 -16.67 -9.22 -19.76
N ALA A 74 -16.55 -9.49 -18.46
CA ALA A 74 -16.98 -8.60 -17.39
C ALA A 74 -15.90 -8.54 -16.30
N VAL A 75 -15.90 -7.47 -15.52
CA VAL A 75 -15.05 -7.30 -14.34
C VAL A 75 -15.89 -6.61 -13.28
N LEU A 76 -15.98 -7.16 -12.07
CA LEU A 76 -16.59 -6.47 -10.94
C LEU A 76 -15.48 -5.82 -10.10
N HIS A 77 -15.61 -4.52 -9.85
CA HIS A 77 -14.88 -3.80 -8.81
C HIS A 77 -15.83 -3.47 -7.66
N LEU A 78 -15.40 -3.67 -6.41
CA LEU A 78 -16.09 -3.18 -5.22
C LEU A 78 -15.40 -1.90 -4.73
N HIS A 79 -15.90 -0.76 -5.22
CA HIS A 79 -15.38 0.57 -4.91
C HIS A 79 -15.46 0.88 -3.42
N GLY A 80 -14.31 1.26 -2.87
CA GLY A 80 -14.13 1.57 -1.45
C GLY A 80 -13.79 0.35 -0.59
N ALA A 81 -13.64 -0.85 -1.18
CA ALA A 81 -13.20 -2.03 -0.47
C ALA A 81 -11.70 -1.99 -0.13
N HIS A 82 -11.39 -2.32 1.11
CA HIS A 82 -10.07 -2.72 1.54
C HIS A 82 -9.98 -4.24 1.36
N VAL A 83 -9.36 -4.68 0.26
CA VAL A 83 -9.37 -6.08 -0.16
C VAL A 83 -8.07 -6.46 -0.83
N ALA A 84 -7.72 -7.75 -0.78
CA ALA A 84 -6.60 -8.30 -1.54
C ALA A 84 -6.77 -8.09 -3.07
N ALA A 85 -5.68 -7.78 -3.76
CA ALA A 85 -5.66 -7.45 -5.19
C ALA A 85 -6.43 -8.46 -6.08
N ALA A 86 -6.37 -9.75 -5.77
CA ALA A 86 -7.05 -10.81 -6.55
C ALA A 86 -8.58 -10.72 -6.55
N HIS A 87 -9.17 -9.97 -5.61
CA HIS A 87 -10.61 -9.74 -5.44
C HIS A 87 -10.98 -8.26 -5.59
N ASP A 88 -10.05 -7.40 -5.99
CA ASP A 88 -10.28 -5.97 -6.12
C ASP A 88 -11.08 -5.64 -7.39
N GLY A 89 -10.91 -6.42 -8.46
CA GLY A 89 -11.49 -6.12 -9.77
C GLY A 89 -10.53 -5.40 -10.70
N HIS A 90 -9.25 -5.78 -10.66
CA HIS A 90 -8.26 -5.29 -11.62
C HIS A 90 -8.76 -5.53 -13.04
N VAL A 91 -8.58 -4.58 -13.96
CA VAL A 91 -9.11 -4.68 -15.34
C VAL A 91 -8.59 -5.86 -16.17
N ARG A 92 -7.61 -6.60 -15.66
CA ARG A 92 -7.03 -7.82 -16.27
C ARG A 92 -7.64 -9.10 -15.69
N ASP A 93 -8.39 -9.00 -14.59
CA ASP A 93 -9.05 -10.10 -13.89
C ASP A 93 -10.41 -10.44 -14.51
N LEU A 94 -10.40 -10.65 -15.82
CA LEU A 94 -11.61 -10.84 -16.63
C LEU A 94 -12.41 -12.08 -16.23
N ILE A 95 -13.73 -11.91 -16.22
CA ILE A 95 -14.71 -13.00 -16.23
C ILE A 95 -15.09 -13.24 -17.70
N PRO A 96 -14.65 -14.35 -18.33
CA PRO A 96 -14.98 -14.60 -19.73
C PRO A 96 -16.49 -14.81 -19.91
N THR A 97 -16.98 -14.64 -21.14
CA THR A 97 -18.38 -14.95 -21.53
C THR A 97 -18.78 -16.36 -21.10
N GLY A 98 -19.92 -16.48 -20.41
CA GLY A 98 -20.41 -17.75 -19.83
C GLY A 98 -19.57 -18.25 -18.65
N GLY A 99 -18.56 -17.50 -18.23
CA GLY A 99 -17.70 -17.81 -17.11
C GLY A 99 -18.24 -17.28 -15.79
N GLN A 100 -17.54 -17.65 -14.71
CA GLN A 100 -17.83 -17.20 -13.36
C GLN A 100 -16.52 -16.89 -12.64
N ARG A 101 -16.53 -15.89 -11.77
CA ARG A 101 -15.43 -15.60 -10.84
C ARG A 101 -15.99 -15.37 -9.44
N ARG A 102 -15.29 -15.91 -8.44
CA ARG A 102 -15.57 -15.63 -7.03
C ARG A 102 -14.74 -14.46 -6.54
N TYR A 103 -15.41 -13.52 -5.90
CA TYR A 103 -14.81 -12.43 -5.15
C TYR A 103 -15.04 -12.68 -3.66
N THR A 104 -13.97 -12.60 -2.86
CA THR A 104 -14.04 -12.77 -1.41
C THR A 104 -13.69 -11.45 -0.76
N PHE A 105 -14.65 -10.86 -0.05
CA PHE A 105 -14.50 -9.61 0.68
C PHE A 105 -14.46 -9.92 2.18
N ASP A 106 -13.32 -9.70 2.84
CA ASP A 106 -13.21 -9.89 4.29
C ASP A 106 -13.94 -8.80 5.09
N ASN A 107 -14.20 -7.67 4.42
CA ASN A 107 -14.82 -6.47 4.96
C ASN A 107 -14.08 -5.94 6.21
N ALA A 108 -12.76 -6.15 6.30
CA ALA A 108 -11.91 -5.75 7.42
C ALA A 108 -11.64 -4.22 7.45
N GLN A 109 -12.71 -3.43 7.41
CA GLN A 109 -12.68 -1.97 7.32
C GLN A 109 -13.84 -1.33 8.09
N ARG A 110 -13.84 0.01 8.13
CA ARG A 110 -14.92 0.82 8.71
C ARG A 110 -16.26 0.56 8.03
N ALA A 111 -17.36 0.67 8.78
CA ALA A 111 -18.69 0.75 8.18
C ALA A 111 -18.82 2.00 7.30
N ALA A 112 -19.27 1.79 6.06
CA ALA A 112 -19.27 2.78 5.00
C ALA A 112 -20.28 2.41 3.89
N HIS A 113 -20.58 3.36 3.01
CA HIS A 113 -21.31 3.12 1.78
C HIS A 113 -20.31 2.82 0.66
N LEU A 114 -20.16 1.54 0.33
CA LEU A 114 -19.40 1.06 -0.82
C LEU A 114 -20.37 0.85 -1.98
N TRP A 115 -19.84 0.63 -3.17
CA TRP A 115 -20.67 0.27 -4.32
C TRP A 115 -19.86 -0.61 -5.25
N TYR A 116 -20.54 -1.51 -5.98
CA TYR A 116 -19.89 -2.35 -6.97
C TYR A 116 -20.32 -1.91 -8.36
N HIS A 117 -19.38 -1.98 -9.31
CA HIS A 117 -19.63 -1.63 -10.70
C HIS A 117 -18.73 -2.42 -11.65
N ASP A 118 -19.06 -2.36 -12.93
CA ASP A 118 -18.18 -2.92 -13.96
C ASP A 118 -16.90 -2.08 -14.11
N HIS A 119 -15.77 -2.74 -14.36
CA HIS A 119 -14.45 -2.13 -14.50
C HIS A 119 -13.68 -2.72 -15.69
N LEU A 120 -14.40 -2.90 -16.81
CA LEU A 120 -13.82 -3.46 -18.03
C LEU A 120 -13.05 -2.39 -18.80
N LEU A 121 -11.73 -2.58 -18.95
CA LEU A 121 -10.82 -1.67 -19.66
C LEU A 121 -11.40 -1.15 -21.01
N MET A 122 -11.38 0.18 -21.19
CA MET A 122 -11.91 0.92 -22.35
C MET A 122 -13.43 0.81 -22.56
N ARG A 123 -14.17 0.20 -21.64
CA ARG A 123 -15.62 -0.03 -21.73
C ARG A 123 -16.35 0.29 -20.43
N THR A 124 -15.66 0.73 -19.38
CA THR A 124 -16.24 1.02 -18.06
C THR A 124 -17.37 2.01 -18.21
N ALA A 125 -17.14 3.11 -18.93
CA ALA A 125 -18.09 4.21 -19.06
C ALA A 125 -19.42 3.76 -19.68
N GLU A 126 -19.39 3.04 -20.80
CA GLU A 126 -20.62 2.56 -21.43
C GLU A 126 -21.34 1.52 -20.58
N ARG A 127 -20.59 0.62 -19.91
CA ARG A 127 -21.17 -0.49 -19.16
C ARG A 127 -21.82 -0.04 -17.85
N VAL A 128 -21.19 0.88 -17.14
CA VAL A 128 -21.80 1.58 -16.00
C VAL A 128 -22.98 2.42 -16.47
N TYR A 129 -22.84 3.14 -17.59
CA TYR A 129 -23.94 3.92 -18.17
C TYR A 129 -25.16 3.05 -18.49
N ARG A 130 -24.95 1.82 -18.98
CA ARG A 130 -26.00 0.85 -19.28
C ARG A 130 -26.50 0.06 -18.08
N GLY A 131 -25.95 0.25 -16.88
CA GLY A 131 -26.57 -0.17 -15.63
C GLY A 131 -25.79 -1.11 -14.73
N LEU A 132 -24.54 -1.46 -15.06
CA LEU A 132 -23.71 -2.31 -14.19
C LEU A 132 -23.17 -1.53 -12.98
N ALA A 133 -24.07 -1.24 -12.03
CA ALA A 133 -23.75 -0.63 -10.75
C ALA A 133 -24.77 -1.03 -9.67
N GLY A 134 -24.33 -1.19 -8.42
CA GLY A 134 -25.18 -1.46 -7.26
C GLY A 134 -24.52 -1.08 -5.93
N SER A 135 -25.31 -0.90 -4.87
CA SER A 135 -24.79 -0.49 -3.56
C SER A 135 -24.33 -1.67 -2.72
N TYR A 136 -23.28 -1.44 -1.92
CA TYR A 136 -22.78 -2.37 -0.91
C TYR A 136 -22.62 -1.62 0.41
N LEU A 137 -23.44 -1.94 1.41
CA LEU A 137 -23.46 -1.24 2.69
C LEU A 137 -22.75 -2.07 3.75
N LEU A 138 -21.69 -1.51 4.32
CA LEU A 138 -21.15 -1.99 5.60
C LEU A 138 -21.86 -1.25 6.72
N VAL A 139 -22.60 -1.99 7.54
CA VAL A 139 -23.37 -1.46 8.66
C VAL A 139 -22.82 -2.04 9.96
N ASP A 140 -22.39 -1.16 10.86
CA ASP A 140 -21.85 -1.54 12.17
C ASP A 140 -22.95 -1.45 13.23
N GLN A 141 -23.07 -2.50 14.05
CA GLN A 141 -23.97 -2.52 15.20
C GLN A 141 -23.53 -1.51 16.28
N ALA A 142 -22.24 -1.18 16.36
CA ALA A 142 -21.76 -0.12 17.26
C ALA A 142 -22.41 1.25 16.96
N HIS A 143 -22.83 1.48 15.71
CA HIS A 143 -23.55 2.69 15.32
C HIS A 143 -25.01 2.73 15.82
N ASP A 144 -25.59 1.61 16.25
CA ASP A 144 -26.95 1.60 16.83
C ASP A 144 -27.03 2.50 18.07
N GLY A 145 -25.92 2.62 18.82
CA GLY A 145 -25.82 3.51 19.98
C GLY A 145 -25.78 5.01 19.63
N LEU A 146 -25.59 5.38 18.37
CA LEU A 146 -25.52 6.77 17.91
C LEU A 146 -26.90 7.37 17.61
N GLY A 147 -27.96 6.55 17.60
CA GLY A 147 -29.32 6.98 17.25
C GLY A 147 -29.48 7.38 15.78
N LEU A 148 -28.55 6.98 14.91
CA LEU A 148 -28.69 7.13 13.46
C LEU A 148 -29.76 6.16 12.94
N PRO A 149 -30.55 6.55 11.93
CA PRO A 149 -31.53 5.64 11.34
C PRO A 149 -30.86 4.38 10.78
N ASN A 150 -31.49 3.23 11.03
CA ASN A 150 -31.10 1.92 10.53
C ASN A 150 -32.31 1.19 9.93
N GLY A 151 -32.03 0.11 9.17
CA GLY A 151 -33.06 -0.70 8.54
C GLY A 151 -33.60 -0.13 7.22
N ASP A 152 -34.27 -1.00 6.45
CA ASP A 152 -34.60 -0.76 5.04
C ASP A 152 -35.68 0.33 4.84
N GLU A 153 -36.37 0.75 5.90
CA GLU A 153 -37.44 1.77 5.86
C GLU A 153 -36.96 3.19 6.20
N ARG A 154 -35.73 3.33 6.73
CA ARG A 154 -35.20 4.60 7.24
C ARG A 154 -33.75 4.87 6.87
N ASP A 155 -33.03 3.87 6.37
CA ASP A 155 -31.66 3.98 5.85
C ASP A 155 -31.66 3.60 4.37
N ILE A 156 -31.86 4.60 3.52
CA ILE A 156 -32.24 4.41 2.11
C ILE A 156 -31.02 4.64 1.20
N PRO A 157 -30.56 3.62 0.44
CA PRO A 157 -29.59 3.83 -0.62
C PRO A 157 -30.22 4.59 -1.79
N VAL A 158 -29.52 5.64 -2.23
CA VAL A 158 -29.97 6.56 -3.30
C VAL A 158 -28.85 6.71 -4.32
N ALA A 159 -28.97 6.01 -5.44
CA ALA A 159 -28.06 6.13 -6.57
C ALA A 159 -28.57 7.20 -7.55
N LEU A 160 -27.72 8.19 -7.82
CA LEU A 160 -27.94 9.22 -8.84
C LEU A 160 -27.23 8.82 -10.13
N THR A 161 -27.97 8.79 -11.23
CA THR A 161 -27.43 8.53 -12.58
C THR A 161 -28.04 9.49 -13.57
N ASP A 162 -27.33 9.86 -14.62
CA ASP A 162 -27.89 10.54 -15.78
C ASP A 162 -27.88 9.66 -17.03
N LYS A 163 -28.93 9.84 -17.85
CA LYS A 163 -29.23 9.07 -19.06
C LYS A 163 -29.83 9.97 -20.14
N THR A 164 -29.70 9.52 -21.38
CA THR A 164 -30.37 10.05 -22.57
C THR A 164 -31.14 8.92 -23.23
N PHE A 165 -32.36 9.21 -23.68
CA PHE A 165 -33.26 8.22 -24.26
C PHE A 165 -33.68 8.61 -25.68
N ASP A 166 -33.83 7.61 -26.55
CA ASP A 166 -34.46 7.80 -27.85
C ASP A 166 -36.00 7.82 -27.74
N ALA A 167 -36.68 7.89 -28.89
CA ALA A 167 -38.14 7.94 -28.95
C ALA A 167 -38.82 6.64 -28.46
N ASP A 168 -38.11 5.50 -28.49
CA ASP A 168 -38.57 4.18 -28.07
C ASP A 168 -38.19 3.88 -26.61
N GLY A 169 -37.58 4.84 -25.91
CA GLY A 169 -37.15 4.70 -24.52
C GLY A 169 -35.91 3.82 -24.35
N GLN A 170 -35.11 3.62 -25.41
CA GLN A 170 -33.81 2.96 -25.30
C GLN A 170 -32.71 3.98 -24.97
N LEU A 171 -31.65 3.52 -24.31
CA LEU A 171 -30.51 4.35 -23.97
C LEU A 171 -29.71 4.75 -25.20
N VAL A 172 -29.45 6.06 -25.32
CA VAL A 172 -28.49 6.66 -26.25
C VAL A 172 -27.20 6.94 -25.49
N TYR A 173 -26.08 6.46 -26.00
CA TYR A 173 -24.75 6.73 -25.46
C TYR A 173 -23.85 7.21 -26.60
N ASP A 174 -23.48 8.49 -26.56
CA ASP A 174 -22.69 9.15 -27.60
C ASP A 174 -21.75 10.18 -26.91
N PRO A 175 -20.68 9.71 -26.26
CA PRO A 175 -19.73 10.58 -25.56
C PRO A 175 -18.99 11.48 -26.56
N VAL A 176 -19.17 12.80 -26.42
CA VAL A 176 -18.48 13.81 -27.24
C VAL A 176 -17.83 14.85 -26.32
N GLY A 177 -16.55 15.12 -26.57
CA GLY A 177 -15.79 16.17 -25.88
C GLY A 177 -15.09 15.71 -24.59
N HIS A 178 -14.53 16.69 -23.87
CA HIS A 178 -13.62 16.48 -22.72
C HIS A 178 -14.30 16.63 -21.35
N THR A 179 -15.63 16.69 -21.30
CA THR A 179 -16.39 16.81 -20.04
C THR A 179 -16.96 15.48 -19.54
N GLY A 180 -16.70 14.39 -20.26
CA GLY A 180 -17.43 13.13 -20.14
C GLY A 180 -18.87 13.22 -20.67
N PHE A 181 -19.62 12.12 -20.56
CA PHE A 181 -21.00 12.05 -21.05
C PHE A 181 -21.99 12.56 -20.01
N LEU A 182 -22.81 13.54 -20.41
CA LEU A 182 -23.83 14.16 -19.58
C LEU A 182 -25.22 13.89 -20.16
N GLY A 183 -25.98 13.02 -19.51
CA GLY A 183 -27.36 12.71 -19.87
C GLY A 183 -28.32 13.88 -19.59
N ASP A 184 -29.44 13.93 -20.31
CA ASP A 184 -30.47 14.97 -20.15
C ASP A 184 -31.58 14.62 -19.14
N VAL A 185 -31.66 13.35 -18.74
CA VAL A 185 -32.56 12.85 -17.70
C VAL A 185 -31.75 12.32 -16.52
N VAL A 186 -31.89 12.95 -15.37
CA VAL A 186 -31.36 12.43 -14.11
C VAL A 186 -32.36 11.48 -13.48
N LEU A 187 -31.89 10.31 -13.06
CA LEU A 187 -32.65 9.26 -12.42
C LEU A 187 -32.17 9.07 -10.98
N VAL A 188 -33.12 8.84 -10.08
CA VAL A 188 -32.88 8.46 -8.69
C VAL A 188 -33.37 7.03 -8.52
N ASN A 189 -32.46 6.10 -8.23
CA ASN A 189 -32.72 4.65 -8.24
C ASN A 189 -33.43 4.17 -9.52
N GLY A 190 -33.07 4.74 -10.67
CA GLY A 190 -33.57 4.30 -11.99
C GLY A 190 -34.84 4.99 -12.48
N VAL A 191 -35.39 5.98 -11.78
CA VAL A 191 -36.59 6.72 -12.22
C VAL A 191 -36.42 8.24 -12.13
N ASP A 192 -37.09 8.98 -13.03
CA ASP A 192 -37.11 10.45 -13.05
C ASP A 192 -38.01 11.02 -11.93
N ARG A 193 -37.43 11.86 -11.06
CA ARG A 193 -38.12 12.60 -9.98
C ARG A 193 -39.11 11.75 -9.17
N PRO A 194 -38.66 10.67 -8.50
CA PRO A 194 -39.53 9.84 -7.69
C PRO A 194 -39.98 10.52 -6.39
N VAL A 195 -40.95 9.89 -5.74
CA VAL A 195 -41.38 10.21 -4.38
C VAL A 195 -41.16 9.02 -3.44
N LEU A 196 -40.57 9.28 -2.28
CA LEU A 196 -40.48 8.34 -1.17
C LEU A 196 -41.52 8.75 -0.11
N THR A 197 -42.35 7.82 0.37
CA THR A 197 -43.33 8.09 1.43
C THR A 197 -42.85 7.46 2.74
N VAL A 198 -42.81 8.25 3.81
CA VAL A 198 -42.35 7.80 5.14
C VAL A 198 -43.23 8.38 6.25
N GLU A 199 -43.19 7.75 7.43
CA GLU A 199 -43.76 8.35 8.64
C GLU A 199 -42.80 9.38 9.25
N PRO A 200 -43.28 10.34 10.06
CA PRO A 200 -42.44 11.33 10.74
C PRO A 200 -41.30 10.70 11.55
N GLY A 201 -40.10 11.29 11.43
CA GLY A 201 -38.91 10.83 12.13
C GLY A 201 -37.63 11.19 11.39
N LEU A 202 -36.52 10.63 11.84
CA LEU A 202 -35.22 10.81 11.19
C LEU A 202 -35.07 9.81 10.04
N LEU A 203 -34.76 10.33 8.86
CA LEU A 203 -34.50 9.57 7.64
C LEU A 203 -33.03 9.74 7.25
N ARG A 204 -32.37 8.65 6.86
CA ARG A 204 -31.00 8.62 6.37
C ARG A 204 -31.01 8.27 4.89
N LEU A 205 -30.38 9.12 4.08
CA LEU A 205 -30.22 8.95 2.65
C LEU A 205 -28.73 8.72 2.35
N ARG A 206 -28.40 7.52 1.87
CA ARG A 206 -27.04 7.17 1.45
C ARG A 206 -26.89 7.46 -0.04
N ILE A 207 -26.44 8.68 -0.34
CA ILE A 207 -26.30 9.16 -1.70
C ILE A 207 -25.02 8.59 -2.32
N LEU A 208 -25.18 7.98 -3.49
CA LEU A 208 -24.10 7.59 -4.39
C LEU A 208 -24.24 8.36 -5.71
N ASN A 209 -23.18 9.05 -6.13
CA ASN A 209 -23.10 9.51 -7.51
C ASN A 209 -22.55 8.40 -8.42
N ALA A 210 -23.46 7.70 -9.10
CA ALA A 210 -23.14 6.65 -10.07
C ALA A 210 -23.25 7.14 -11.53
N SER A 211 -23.17 8.46 -11.74
CA SER A 211 -23.11 9.05 -13.09
C SER A 211 -21.70 8.98 -13.65
N ASN A 212 -21.58 8.91 -14.97
CA ASN A 212 -20.27 8.82 -15.63
C ASN A 212 -19.41 10.06 -15.36
N ALA A 213 -20.01 11.26 -15.45
CA ALA A 213 -19.24 12.51 -15.42
C ALA A 213 -19.90 13.65 -14.64
N ARG A 214 -21.22 13.59 -14.43
CA ARG A 214 -21.99 14.69 -13.84
C ARG A 214 -21.70 14.87 -12.35
N PRO A 215 -21.22 16.03 -11.89
CA PRO A 215 -21.25 16.38 -10.47
C PRO A 215 -22.65 16.85 -10.06
N TYR A 216 -23.02 16.59 -8.81
CA TYR A 216 -24.25 17.09 -8.21
C TYR A 216 -23.96 18.07 -7.06
N ARG A 217 -24.83 19.04 -6.86
CA ARG A 217 -24.84 20.04 -5.79
C ARG A 217 -26.19 19.99 -5.10
N LEU A 218 -26.26 19.12 -4.09
CA LEU A 218 -27.49 18.71 -3.43
C LEU A 218 -27.94 19.76 -2.43
N GLY A 219 -29.23 20.08 -2.43
CA GLY A 219 -29.86 20.97 -1.47
C GLY A 219 -31.32 20.62 -1.25
N ARG A 220 -32.00 21.39 -0.39
CA ARG A 220 -33.45 21.29 -0.17
C ARG A 220 -34.16 22.47 -0.81
N ALA A 221 -35.29 22.22 -1.46
CA ALA A 221 -36.10 23.27 -2.10
C ALA A 221 -36.68 24.29 -1.10
N ASP A 222 -36.85 23.89 0.15
CA ASP A 222 -37.30 24.76 1.25
C ASP A 222 -36.19 25.64 1.85
N GLY A 223 -34.95 25.50 1.38
CA GLY A 223 -33.78 26.25 1.85
C GLY A 223 -33.25 25.82 3.22
N MET A 224 -33.81 24.78 3.84
CA MET A 224 -33.25 24.21 5.08
C MET A 224 -31.94 23.45 4.77
N PRO A 225 -30.99 23.39 5.72
CA PRO A 225 -29.75 22.67 5.51
C PRO A 225 -29.97 21.14 5.50
N LEU A 226 -29.06 20.45 4.82
CA LEU A 226 -28.83 19.02 4.92
C LEU A 226 -27.87 18.75 6.09
N VAL A 227 -28.04 17.64 6.80
CA VAL A 227 -27.08 17.23 7.84
C VAL A 227 -26.28 16.05 7.31
N GLN A 228 -25.00 16.26 6.97
CA GLN A 228 -24.11 15.19 6.56
C GLN A 228 -23.51 14.48 7.77
N VAL A 229 -23.51 13.15 7.75
CA VAL A 229 -22.92 12.32 8.80
C VAL A 229 -21.85 11.35 8.30
N GLY A 230 -21.69 11.19 6.99
CA GLY A 230 -20.66 10.33 6.41
C GLY A 230 -20.23 10.70 5.00
N THR A 231 -19.08 10.14 4.62
CA THR A 231 -18.40 10.25 3.32
C THR A 231 -18.08 8.86 2.77
N ASP A 232 -17.28 8.79 1.69
CA ASP A 232 -16.81 7.56 1.05
C ASP A 232 -16.38 6.47 2.06
N GLY A 233 -15.55 6.85 3.03
CA GLY A 233 -14.98 5.96 4.04
C GLY A 233 -15.83 5.78 5.31
N GLY A 234 -17.07 6.25 5.35
CA GLY A 234 -17.95 6.10 6.51
C GLY A 234 -18.16 7.40 7.29
N LEU A 235 -18.42 7.29 8.60
CA LEU A 235 -18.88 8.44 9.39
C LEU A 235 -17.82 9.55 9.51
N LEU A 236 -18.28 10.80 9.48
CA LEU A 236 -17.54 11.96 9.94
C LEU A 236 -17.32 11.87 11.47
N ALA A 237 -16.43 12.68 12.02
CA ALA A 237 -16.25 12.76 13.48
C ALA A 237 -17.48 13.38 14.19
N THR A 238 -18.16 14.31 13.52
CA THR A 238 -19.32 15.06 14.01
C THR A 238 -20.28 15.34 12.87
N PRO A 239 -21.60 15.39 13.09
CA PRO A 239 -22.53 15.79 12.03
C PRO A 239 -22.27 17.21 11.55
N ALA A 240 -22.32 17.41 10.24
CA ALA A 240 -22.08 18.70 9.59
C ALA A 240 -23.36 19.23 8.94
N SER A 241 -23.82 20.40 9.37
CA SER A 241 -24.95 21.09 8.74
C SER A 241 -24.48 21.87 7.52
N ARG A 242 -25.03 21.56 6.34
CA ARG A 242 -24.60 22.09 5.04
C ARG A 242 -25.79 22.62 4.25
N GLY A 243 -25.68 23.84 3.72
CA GLY A 243 -26.71 24.39 2.83
C GLY A 243 -26.73 23.73 1.44
N GLU A 244 -25.55 23.27 1.00
CA GLU A 244 -25.34 22.56 -0.25
C GLU A 244 -24.26 21.48 -0.03
N VAL A 245 -24.38 20.33 -0.70
CA VAL A 245 -23.39 19.24 -0.68
C VAL A 245 -22.99 18.90 -2.11
N GLU A 246 -21.73 19.15 -2.47
CA GLU A 246 -21.18 18.77 -3.77
C GLU A 246 -20.75 17.29 -3.74
N VAL A 247 -21.13 16.53 -4.76
CA VAL A 247 -20.86 15.09 -4.89
C VAL A 247 -20.43 14.78 -6.33
N TRP A 248 -19.15 14.49 -6.53
CA TRP A 248 -18.59 14.12 -7.82
C TRP A 248 -18.78 12.63 -8.14
N PRO A 249 -18.61 12.21 -9.41
CA PRO A 249 -18.67 10.80 -9.78
C PRO A 249 -17.89 9.91 -8.81
N SER A 250 -18.53 8.80 -8.40
CA SER A 250 -18.11 7.82 -7.37
C SER A 250 -18.04 8.26 -5.91
N GLU A 251 -18.20 9.56 -5.61
CA GLU A 251 -18.30 10.00 -4.22
C GLU A 251 -19.61 9.54 -3.59
N ARG A 252 -19.56 9.26 -2.27
CA ARG A 252 -20.72 8.91 -1.47
C ARG A 252 -20.84 9.87 -0.30
N VAL A 253 -22.08 10.27 -0.03
CA VAL A 253 -22.40 11.09 1.15
C VAL A 253 -23.63 10.54 1.84
N ASP A 254 -23.62 10.65 3.15
CA ASP A 254 -24.70 10.17 3.98
C ASP A 254 -25.38 11.34 4.66
N LEU A 255 -26.67 11.53 4.36
CA LEU A 255 -27.45 12.72 4.69
C LEU A 255 -28.62 12.35 5.58
N LEU A 256 -28.83 13.14 6.65
CA LEU A 256 -29.98 13.04 7.52
C LEU A 256 -31.03 14.11 7.17
N LEU A 257 -32.29 13.68 7.14
CA LEU A 257 -33.48 14.53 7.08
C LEU A 257 -34.30 14.33 8.36
N ASP A 258 -34.42 15.38 9.15
CA ASP A 258 -35.33 15.38 10.30
C ASP A 258 -36.74 15.77 9.85
N LEU A 259 -37.62 14.79 9.80
CA LEU A 259 -39.04 14.91 9.41
C LEU A 259 -39.97 14.82 10.63
N SER A 260 -39.43 14.78 11.86
CA SER A 260 -40.20 14.55 13.09
C SER A 260 -41.34 15.56 13.29
N ARG A 261 -41.13 16.81 12.87
CA ARG A 261 -42.09 17.91 13.01
C ARG A 261 -43.10 18.01 11.88
N MET A 262 -42.98 17.16 10.86
CA MET A 262 -43.85 17.15 9.69
C MET A 262 -45.07 16.26 9.93
N GLY A 263 -46.18 16.57 9.27
CA GLY A 263 -47.43 15.80 9.35
C GLY A 263 -47.96 15.40 7.97
N ASP A 264 -49.14 14.79 7.97
CA ASP A 264 -49.85 14.33 6.76
C ASP A 264 -49.88 15.37 5.64
N GLY A 265 -49.27 15.03 4.51
CA GLY A 265 -49.27 15.85 3.30
C GLY A 265 -48.12 16.87 3.23
N ASP A 266 -47.28 16.97 4.26
CA ASP A 266 -46.04 17.74 4.18
C ASP A 266 -45.01 17.02 3.27
N ARG A 267 -44.18 17.80 2.59
CA ARG A 267 -43.20 17.32 1.60
C ARG A 267 -41.87 18.04 1.75
N VAL A 268 -40.77 17.28 1.64
CA VAL A 268 -39.42 17.81 1.40
C VAL A 268 -39.01 17.46 -0.04
N VAL A 269 -38.47 18.42 -0.79
CA VAL A 269 -37.90 18.17 -2.12
C VAL A 269 -36.38 18.32 -2.03
N ILE A 270 -35.67 17.27 -2.46
CA ILE A 270 -34.23 17.29 -2.68
C ILE A 270 -33.99 17.71 -4.12
N LEU A 271 -33.12 18.70 -4.31
CA LEU A 271 -32.77 19.26 -5.61
C LEU A 271 -31.27 19.20 -5.85
N ASP A 272 -30.91 19.32 -7.11
CA ASP A 272 -29.59 19.72 -7.57
C ASP A 272 -29.64 21.16 -8.08
N ALA A 273 -28.64 21.98 -7.71
CA ALA A 273 -28.62 23.40 -8.07
C ALA A 273 -28.50 23.68 -9.58
N GLY A 274 -28.03 22.72 -10.39
CA GLY A 274 -27.89 22.84 -11.85
C GLY A 274 -28.99 22.14 -12.67
N VAL A 275 -29.61 21.10 -12.13
CA VAL A 275 -30.61 20.25 -12.79
C VAL A 275 -32.03 20.59 -12.35
N GLY A 276 -32.22 20.97 -11.09
CA GLY A 276 -33.51 21.17 -10.44
C GLY A 276 -33.91 19.99 -9.56
N ASP A 277 -35.22 19.77 -9.40
CA ASP A 277 -35.77 18.74 -8.52
C ASP A 277 -35.25 17.33 -8.88
N LEU A 278 -34.82 16.57 -7.87
CA LEU A 278 -34.32 15.20 -8.01
C LEU A 278 -35.28 14.16 -7.42
N MET A 279 -35.80 14.39 -6.21
CA MET A 279 -36.77 13.50 -5.56
C MET A 279 -37.56 14.24 -4.49
N ALA A 280 -38.73 13.70 -4.13
CA ALA A 280 -39.52 14.17 -3.00
C ALA A 280 -39.58 13.12 -1.88
N VAL A 281 -39.72 13.60 -0.65
CA VAL A 281 -40.05 12.80 0.52
C VAL A 281 -41.39 13.31 1.07
N ASP A 282 -42.42 12.49 0.94
CA ASP A 282 -43.76 12.75 1.46
C ASP A 282 -43.91 12.15 2.84
N VAL A 283 -44.54 12.91 3.74
CA VAL A 283 -44.77 12.50 5.12
C VAL A 283 -46.22 12.08 5.31
N THR A 284 -46.43 10.88 5.86
CA THR A 284 -47.74 10.33 6.22
C THR A 284 -47.78 9.95 7.70
N GLY A 285 -48.79 10.41 8.43
CA GLY A 285 -48.96 10.28 9.86
C GLY A 285 -48.95 11.63 10.59
N GLY A 286 -49.07 11.57 11.92
CA GLY A 286 -48.95 12.74 12.78
C GLY A 286 -47.50 12.94 13.26
N PRO A 287 -47.08 14.19 13.57
CA PRO A 287 -45.72 14.48 14.03
C PRO A 287 -45.24 13.57 15.16
N ALA A 288 -43.94 13.28 15.15
CA ALA A 288 -43.24 12.48 16.15
C ALA A 288 -42.40 13.35 17.09
N GLU A 289 -41.89 12.75 18.16
CA GLU A 289 -40.90 13.41 19.01
C GLU A 289 -39.64 13.77 18.21
N PRO A 290 -39.12 15.00 18.32
CA PRO A 290 -37.92 15.41 17.60
C PRO A 290 -36.71 14.53 17.87
N ALA A 291 -36.02 14.13 16.80
CA ALA A 291 -34.79 13.36 16.93
C ALA A 291 -33.68 14.22 17.56
N ILE A 292 -32.96 13.65 18.52
CA ILE A 292 -31.75 14.27 19.08
C ILE A 292 -30.56 13.76 18.29
N LEU A 293 -29.97 14.64 17.46
CA LEU A 293 -28.78 14.30 16.71
C LEU A 293 -27.57 14.14 17.64
N PRO A 294 -26.72 13.13 17.43
CA PRO A 294 -25.49 12.97 18.21
C PRO A 294 -24.54 14.15 17.96
N THR A 295 -23.81 14.60 18.98
CA THR A 295 -22.78 15.64 18.82
C THR A 295 -21.41 15.08 18.43
N SER A 296 -21.25 13.76 18.53
CA SER A 296 -20.05 13.01 18.14
C SER A 296 -20.49 11.68 17.52
N LEU A 297 -19.85 11.33 16.41
CA LEU A 297 -20.06 10.09 15.65
C LEU A 297 -18.87 9.13 15.79
N GLY A 298 -17.74 9.62 16.31
CA GLY A 298 -16.51 8.85 16.46
C GLY A 298 -15.29 9.75 16.68
N PRO A 299 -14.10 9.15 16.85
CA PRO A 299 -12.85 9.91 16.88
C PRO A 299 -12.60 10.60 15.53
N ALA A 300 -11.94 11.75 15.58
CA ALA A 300 -11.43 12.37 14.36
C ALA A 300 -10.43 11.43 13.67
N PRO A 301 -10.46 11.33 12.33
CA PRO A 301 -9.55 10.47 11.62
C PRO A 301 -8.12 11.00 11.72
N ASP A 302 -7.17 10.10 11.90
CA ASP A 302 -5.75 10.44 11.99
C ASP A 302 -4.86 9.37 11.36
N LEU A 303 -3.68 9.80 10.90
CA LEU A 303 -2.63 8.98 10.33
C LEU A 303 -1.29 9.50 10.82
N ASP A 304 -0.35 8.58 11.04
CA ASP A 304 1.05 8.93 11.28
C ASP A 304 1.60 9.80 10.11
N PRO A 305 2.61 10.65 10.37
CA PRO A 305 3.23 11.44 9.30
C PRO A 305 3.73 10.54 8.15
N PRO A 306 3.58 10.99 6.89
CA PRO A 306 3.96 10.19 5.73
C PRO A 306 5.47 9.96 5.66
N GLU A 307 5.88 8.73 5.36
CA GLU A 307 7.28 8.32 5.17
C GLU A 307 7.78 8.58 3.74
N VAL A 308 6.85 8.62 2.78
CA VAL A 308 7.12 8.77 1.35
C VAL A 308 6.19 9.83 0.78
N VAL A 309 6.71 10.66 -0.12
CA VAL A 309 5.91 11.60 -0.91
C VAL A 309 5.98 11.19 -2.38
N ARG A 310 4.83 10.96 -3.00
CA ARG A 310 4.67 10.68 -4.43
C ARG A 310 4.00 11.84 -5.12
N THR A 311 4.49 12.19 -6.30
CA THR A 311 3.83 13.20 -7.15
C THR A 311 3.24 12.51 -8.36
N ILE A 312 1.95 12.70 -8.59
CA ILE A 312 1.22 12.23 -9.75
C ILE A 312 0.72 13.46 -10.50
N THR A 313 1.08 13.61 -11.77
CA THR A 313 0.54 14.67 -12.63
C THR A 313 -0.70 14.16 -13.35
N LEU A 314 -1.74 14.98 -13.41
CA LEU A 314 -2.96 14.76 -14.15
C LEU A 314 -2.86 15.61 -15.42
N ASP A 315 -2.61 14.96 -16.55
CA ASP A 315 -2.16 15.60 -17.79
C ASP A 315 -3.13 15.39 -18.94
N GLU A 316 -2.98 16.19 -19.99
CA GLU A 316 -3.69 16.04 -21.26
C GLU A 316 -2.71 16.14 -22.44
N HIS A 317 -2.53 15.04 -23.19
CA HIS A 317 -1.69 15.02 -24.39
C HIS A 317 -2.45 14.45 -25.58
N GLY A 318 -2.44 15.17 -26.71
CA GLY A 318 -3.09 14.70 -27.93
C GLY A 318 -4.59 14.45 -27.80
N GLY A 319 -5.26 15.13 -26.86
CA GLY A 319 -6.69 14.94 -26.55
C GLY A 319 -7.00 13.74 -25.64
N ARG A 320 -5.99 13.04 -25.12
CA ARG A 320 -6.15 12.00 -24.09
C ARG A 320 -5.81 12.56 -22.72
N PHE A 321 -6.59 12.20 -21.72
CA PHE A 321 -6.23 12.44 -20.32
C PHE A 321 -5.37 11.30 -19.80
N LEU A 322 -4.32 11.64 -19.05
CA LEU A 322 -3.23 10.73 -18.69
C LEU A 322 -2.78 10.97 -17.24
N LEU A 323 -2.13 9.95 -16.66
CA LEU A 323 -1.49 10.04 -15.35
C LEU A 323 0.03 9.94 -15.55
N ASN A 324 0.78 10.94 -15.08
CA ASN A 324 2.22 11.07 -15.35
C ASN A 324 2.56 11.05 -16.86
N GLY A 325 1.65 11.51 -17.71
CA GLY A 325 1.80 11.44 -19.17
C GLY A 325 1.65 10.05 -19.79
N HIS A 326 1.19 9.04 -19.03
CA HIS A 326 0.93 7.68 -19.49
C HIS A 326 -0.55 7.30 -19.30
N GLY A 327 -1.08 6.50 -20.22
CA GLY A 327 -2.32 5.77 -20.03
C GLY A 327 -2.08 4.35 -19.50
N PHE A 328 -3.13 3.55 -19.34
CA PHE A 328 -3.05 2.27 -18.63
C PHE A 328 -2.09 1.26 -19.27
N ASP A 329 -2.15 1.10 -20.60
CA ASP A 329 -1.26 0.18 -21.33
C ASP A 329 0.09 0.83 -21.71
N ASP A 330 0.16 2.16 -21.66
CA ASP A 330 1.41 2.92 -21.83
C ASP A 330 2.27 2.87 -20.55
N ALA A 331 1.71 2.37 -19.44
CA ALA A 331 2.25 2.48 -18.11
C ALA A 331 3.49 1.60 -17.91
N ILE A 332 4.61 2.30 -17.83
CA ILE A 332 5.74 1.87 -17.02
C ILE A 332 5.21 1.70 -15.58
N ARG A 333 5.35 0.50 -15.02
CA ARG A 333 4.94 0.16 -13.66
C ARG A 333 5.91 0.86 -12.68
N ASP A 334 5.69 2.15 -12.41
CA ASP A 334 6.66 3.02 -11.70
C ASP A 334 6.26 3.40 -10.28
N VAL A 335 5.03 3.11 -9.87
CA VAL A 335 4.54 3.46 -8.52
C VAL A 335 4.54 2.23 -7.63
N TYR A 336 5.49 2.19 -6.69
CA TYR A 336 5.66 1.10 -5.72
C TYR A 336 5.38 1.59 -4.30
N ALA A 337 4.15 1.42 -3.81
CA ALA A 337 3.77 1.76 -2.45
C ALA A 337 4.37 0.77 -1.44
N ARG A 338 4.84 1.25 -0.29
CA ARG A 338 5.47 0.38 0.72
C ARG A 338 4.43 -0.18 1.68
N LEU A 339 4.42 -1.51 1.84
CA LEU A 339 3.58 -2.20 2.82
C LEU A 339 3.87 -1.66 4.25
N GLY A 340 2.79 -1.36 4.97
CA GLY A 340 2.78 -0.81 6.32
C GLY A 340 2.92 0.72 6.40
N ALA A 341 3.42 1.38 5.35
CA ALA A 341 3.76 2.79 5.38
C ALA A 341 2.54 3.71 5.21
N VAL A 342 2.62 4.90 5.80
CA VAL A 342 1.81 6.04 5.38
C VAL A 342 2.56 6.77 4.28
N GLU A 343 1.90 7.03 3.16
CA GLU A 343 2.46 7.81 2.06
C GLU A 343 1.58 9.01 1.74
N ARG A 344 2.23 10.11 1.36
CA ARG A 344 1.58 11.29 0.81
C ARG A 344 1.56 11.21 -0.70
N TRP A 345 0.37 11.29 -1.28
CA TRP A 345 0.20 11.42 -2.72
C TRP A 345 -0.17 12.87 -3.04
N ARG A 346 0.65 13.49 -3.88
CA ARG A 346 0.50 14.85 -4.38
C ARG A 346 -0.03 14.79 -5.81
N LEU A 347 -1.32 14.99 -5.95
CA LEU A 347 -2.03 14.98 -7.23
C LEU A 347 -1.98 16.39 -7.83
N VAL A 348 -1.28 16.58 -8.95
CA VAL A 348 -1.06 17.88 -9.58
C VAL A 348 -1.85 17.95 -10.88
N ASN A 349 -2.95 18.70 -10.90
CA ASN A 349 -3.73 18.88 -12.11
C ASN A 349 -3.13 19.97 -13.00
N THR A 350 -2.67 19.58 -14.19
CA THR A 350 -2.11 20.50 -15.19
C THR A 350 -3.14 20.91 -16.24
N THR A 351 -4.36 20.37 -16.16
CA THR A 351 -5.44 20.56 -17.13
C THR A 351 -6.45 21.64 -16.70
N SER A 352 -7.29 22.07 -17.65
CA SER A 352 -8.42 22.98 -17.40
C SER A 352 -9.70 22.28 -16.91
N PHE A 353 -9.67 20.97 -16.67
CA PHE A 353 -10.82 20.17 -16.24
C PHE A 353 -10.64 19.70 -14.79
N GLY A 354 -11.75 19.42 -14.10
CA GLY A 354 -11.72 18.80 -12.78
C GLY A 354 -11.70 17.28 -12.91
N HIS A 355 -10.87 16.61 -12.09
CA HIS A 355 -10.73 15.15 -12.12
C HIS A 355 -11.00 14.58 -10.72
N PRO A 356 -12.11 13.82 -10.51
CA PRO A 356 -12.31 13.04 -9.29
C PRO A 356 -11.37 11.84 -9.33
N ILE A 357 -10.26 11.89 -8.59
CA ILE A 357 -9.26 10.82 -8.58
C ILE A 357 -9.61 9.80 -7.50
N HIS A 358 -9.80 8.55 -7.91
CA HIS A 358 -10.01 7.39 -7.05
C HIS A 358 -8.72 6.60 -6.87
N LEU A 359 -8.43 6.17 -5.64
CA LEU A 359 -7.37 5.20 -5.32
C LEU A 359 -8.02 3.93 -4.77
N HIS A 360 -7.73 2.78 -5.39
CA HIS A 360 -8.15 1.48 -4.88
C HIS A 360 -7.43 1.15 -3.55
N LEU A 361 -7.88 0.08 -2.87
CA LEU A 361 -7.35 -0.46 -1.60
C LEU A 361 -7.49 0.44 -0.37
N VAL A 362 -7.25 1.74 -0.49
CA VAL A 362 -7.05 2.66 0.64
C VAL A 362 -8.20 3.66 0.78
N SER A 363 -8.49 4.05 2.01
CA SER A 363 -9.02 5.40 2.25
C SER A 363 -7.89 6.33 2.66
N PHE A 364 -8.06 7.61 2.40
CA PHE A 364 -7.09 8.66 2.67
C PHE A 364 -7.72 9.87 3.35
N LEU A 365 -6.84 10.74 3.86
CA LEU A 365 -7.19 12.05 4.42
C LEU A 365 -6.62 13.14 3.52
N VAL A 366 -7.47 14.06 3.08
CA VAL A 366 -7.01 15.24 2.34
C VAL A 366 -6.35 16.20 3.34
N ARG A 367 -5.10 16.58 3.07
CA ARG A 367 -4.28 17.40 3.98
C ARG A 367 -4.14 18.83 3.52
N GLN A 368 -3.95 19.03 2.22
CA GLN A 368 -3.68 20.35 1.68
C GLN A 368 -4.19 20.47 0.25
N ARG A 369 -4.71 21.66 -0.05
CA ARG A 369 -5.04 22.10 -1.39
C ARG A 369 -4.19 23.30 -1.74
N THR A 370 -3.74 23.39 -2.98
CA THR A 370 -2.88 24.50 -3.43
C THR A 370 -3.22 24.85 -4.87
N SER A 371 -3.32 26.15 -5.18
CA SER A 371 -3.42 26.62 -6.57
C SER A 371 -2.48 27.80 -6.78
N SER A 372 -1.75 27.80 -7.89
CA SER A 372 -0.75 28.84 -8.21
C SER A 372 0.25 29.11 -7.07
N GLY A 373 0.64 28.07 -6.33
CA GLY A 373 1.56 28.16 -5.19
C GLY A 373 0.94 28.71 -3.89
N VAL A 374 -0.37 28.98 -3.88
CA VAL A 374 -1.10 29.48 -2.71
C VAL A 374 -1.91 28.36 -2.08
N ALA A 375 -1.73 28.13 -0.78
CA ALA A 375 -2.54 27.18 -0.02
C ALA A 375 -4.00 27.63 0.03
N LEU A 376 -4.92 26.70 -0.27
CA LEU A 376 -6.35 26.90 -0.20
C LEU A 376 -6.90 26.23 1.06
N PRO A 377 -8.00 26.76 1.64
CA PRO A 377 -8.70 26.04 2.71
C PRO A 377 -9.21 24.69 2.19
N LEU A 378 -9.22 23.69 3.07
CA LEU A 378 -9.96 22.46 2.82
C LEU A 378 -11.45 22.77 2.69
N ARG A 379 -12.12 21.95 1.89
CA ARG A 379 -13.52 22.10 1.52
C ARG A 379 -14.38 21.12 2.31
N PRO A 380 -15.69 21.38 2.49
CA PRO A 380 -16.63 20.43 3.11
C PRO A 380 -16.48 18.98 2.64
N GLU A 381 -16.28 18.78 1.34
CA GLU A 381 -16.13 17.48 0.69
C GLU A 381 -14.79 16.79 0.97
N ASP A 382 -13.84 17.44 1.66
CA ASP A 382 -12.55 16.89 2.07
C ASP A 382 -12.56 16.27 3.47
N GLU A 383 -13.61 16.53 4.24
CA GLU A 383 -13.69 16.10 5.64
C GLU A 383 -13.86 14.57 5.75
N GLY A 384 -13.23 13.96 6.76
CA GLY A 384 -13.38 12.53 7.00
C GLY A 384 -12.50 11.65 6.12
N TRP A 385 -12.83 10.36 6.07
CA TRP A 385 -12.15 9.39 5.23
C TRP A 385 -12.73 9.40 3.81
N LYS A 386 -11.85 9.50 2.82
CA LYS A 386 -12.21 9.49 1.40
C LYS A 386 -11.49 8.39 0.65
N ASP A 387 -12.03 7.99 -0.49
CA ASP A 387 -11.30 7.18 -1.47
C ASP A 387 -11.33 7.80 -2.87
N THR A 388 -12.13 8.85 -3.06
CA THR A 388 -12.24 9.63 -4.28
C THR A 388 -12.13 11.10 -3.94
N VAL A 389 -11.33 11.87 -4.68
CA VAL A 389 -11.15 13.30 -4.42
C VAL A 389 -11.13 14.12 -5.69
N LEU A 390 -11.94 15.19 -5.74
CA LEU A 390 -11.86 16.17 -6.80
C LEU A 390 -10.56 16.97 -6.73
N VAL A 391 -9.77 16.89 -7.80
CA VAL A 391 -8.65 17.79 -8.09
C VAL A 391 -9.12 18.78 -9.16
N ARG A 392 -9.44 20.02 -8.77
CA ARG A 392 -9.95 21.03 -9.72
C ARG A 392 -8.86 21.45 -10.69
N ALA A 393 -9.26 22.13 -11.77
CA ALA A 393 -8.36 22.67 -12.77
C ALA A 393 -7.22 23.48 -12.13
N PHE A 394 -5.99 23.19 -12.52
CA PHE A 394 -4.78 23.86 -12.03
C PHE A 394 -4.59 23.85 -10.49
N GLU A 395 -5.20 22.86 -9.83
CA GLU A 395 -5.07 22.62 -8.39
C GLU A 395 -4.06 21.48 -8.13
N THR A 396 -3.44 21.52 -6.96
CA THR A 396 -2.72 20.40 -6.36
C THR A 396 -3.41 19.97 -5.08
N VAL A 397 -3.59 18.66 -4.92
CA VAL A 397 -4.15 18.04 -3.72
C VAL A 397 -3.13 17.10 -3.12
N GLU A 398 -2.86 17.27 -1.83
CA GLU A 398 -2.04 16.35 -1.05
C GLU A 398 -2.94 15.53 -0.14
N LEU A 399 -2.86 14.20 -0.26
CA LEU A 399 -3.58 13.24 0.56
C LEU A 399 -2.60 12.27 1.23
N ASP A 400 -2.91 11.84 2.46
CA ASP A 400 -2.14 10.81 3.17
C ASP A 400 -2.95 9.51 3.21
N ALA A 401 -2.33 8.39 2.83
CA ALA A 401 -2.93 7.06 2.79
C ALA A 401 -2.02 6.02 3.44
N ARG A 402 -2.60 5.04 4.15
CA ARG A 402 -1.86 3.91 4.75
C ARG A 402 -2.05 2.64 3.94
N PHE A 403 -0.94 2.04 3.48
CA PHE A 403 -0.94 0.77 2.76
C PHE A 403 -0.73 -0.38 3.74
N ALA A 404 -1.77 -0.76 4.50
CA ALA A 404 -1.60 -1.50 5.75
C ALA A 404 -1.03 -2.92 5.60
N ASP A 405 -1.65 -3.77 4.78
CA ASP A 405 -1.51 -5.23 4.89
C ASP A 405 -1.72 -6.04 3.59
N HIS A 406 -2.23 -5.43 2.51
CA HIS A 406 -2.39 -6.11 1.22
C HIS A 406 -1.25 -5.78 0.25
N LEU A 407 -0.59 -6.83 -0.25
CA LEU A 407 0.35 -6.77 -1.37
C LEU A 407 -0.37 -6.95 -2.71
N GLY A 408 0.26 -6.50 -3.80
CA GLY A 408 -0.22 -6.74 -5.15
C GLY A 408 -0.43 -5.47 -5.97
N ASP A 409 -0.95 -5.66 -7.18
CA ASP A 409 -1.25 -4.59 -8.12
C ASP A 409 -2.66 -4.05 -7.89
N PHE A 410 -2.78 -2.73 -7.77
CA PHE A 410 -4.02 -1.99 -7.58
C PHE A 410 -4.07 -0.81 -8.54
N MET A 411 -5.24 -0.20 -8.69
CA MET A 411 -5.46 0.86 -9.67
C MET A 411 -5.74 2.21 -9.01
N TYR A 412 -5.47 3.26 -9.76
CA TYR A 412 -5.89 4.62 -9.43
C TYR A 412 -6.20 5.35 -10.73
N HIS A 413 -7.28 6.12 -10.74
CA HIS A 413 -7.79 6.70 -11.98
C HIS A 413 -8.72 7.88 -11.73
N CYS A 414 -8.96 8.64 -12.79
CA CYS A 414 -10.08 9.59 -12.81
C CYS A 414 -11.40 8.82 -12.90
N HIS A 415 -12.38 9.24 -12.12
CA HIS A 415 -13.72 8.65 -12.11
C HIS A 415 -14.74 9.42 -12.94
N VAL A 416 -14.28 10.37 -13.77
CA VAL A 416 -15.01 10.69 -15.01
C VAL A 416 -14.76 9.53 -15.95
N LEU A 417 -15.76 8.66 -16.13
CA LEU A 417 -15.54 7.34 -16.74
C LEU A 417 -15.04 7.43 -18.20
N GLU A 418 -15.43 8.46 -18.95
CA GLU A 418 -14.88 8.66 -20.29
C GLU A 418 -13.39 9.05 -20.26
N HIS A 419 -12.93 9.74 -19.20
CA HIS A 419 -11.51 10.01 -18.99
C HIS A 419 -10.78 8.73 -18.60
N GLU A 420 -11.36 7.91 -17.72
CA GLU A 420 -10.84 6.58 -17.35
C GLU A 420 -10.60 5.71 -18.60
N ASP A 421 -11.62 5.57 -19.45
CA ASP A 421 -11.56 4.75 -20.66
C ASP A 421 -10.61 5.31 -21.74
N HIS A 422 -10.14 6.57 -21.65
CA HIS A 422 -9.36 7.20 -22.73
C HIS A 422 -8.26 8.20 -22.25
N ASP A 423 -7.41 7.90 -21.28
CA ASP A 423 -7.02 6.63 -20.69
C ASP A 423 -6.38 6.96 -19.34
N MET A 424 -7.13 7.69 -18.52
CA MET A 424 -6.66 8.36 -17.30
C MET A 424 -6.68 7.40 -16.12
N MET A 425 -6.10 6.23 -16.34
CA MET A 425 -5.97 5.14 -15.38
C MET A 425 -4.55 4.62 -15.37
N SER A 426 -4.07 4.25 -14.19
CA SER A 426 -2.76 3.65 -13.99
C SER A 426 -2.81 2.66 -12.83
N GLN A 427 -1.71 1.95 -12.62
CA GLN A 427 -1.55 0.94 -11.58
C GLN A 427 -0.42 1.32 -10.63
N PHE A 428 -0.59 1.02 -9.34
CA PHE A 428 0.49 0.99 -8.37
C PHE A 428 0.61 -0.42 -7.80
N ARG A 429 1.82 -0.79 -7.37
CA ARG A 429 2.07 -2.05 -6.69
C ARG A 429 2.39 -1.81 -5.23
N VAL A 430 1.69 -2.48 -4.32
CA VAL A 430 2.09 -2.52 -2.91
C VAL A 430 3.14 -3.62 -2.74
N VAL A 431 4.31 -3.25 -2.23
CA VAL A 431 5.48 -4.12 -2.10
C VAL A 431 6.03 -4.13 -0.67
N ASP A 432 6.59 -5.27 -0.23
CA ASP A 432 7.29 -5.39 1.07
C ASP A 432 8.74 -4.90 0.90
N LEU A 433 8.86 -3.60 0.68
CA LEU A 433 10.11 -2.87 0.61
C LEU A 433 10.29 -2.03 1.87
N GLY A 434 11.39 -2.23 2.59
CA GLY A 434 11.73 -1.44 3.77
C GLY A 434 13.18 -0.99 3.78
N ARG A 435 13.48 0.07 4.54
CA ARG A 435 14.84 0.54 4.78
C ARG A 435 15.20 0.39 6.25
N ILE A 436 16.38 -0.15 6.52
CA ILE A 436 16.96 -0.29 7.85
C ILE A 436 18.20 0.61 7.88
N ALA A 437 18.06 1.79 8.44
CA ALA A 437 19.10 2.81 8.45
C ALA A 437 19.06 3.65 9.72
N GLY A 438 20.22 4.14 10.14
CA GLY A 438 20.35 5.24 11.08
C GLY A 438 20.99 6.46 10.42
N SER A 439 21.22 7.52 11.18
CA SER A 439 21.90 8.72 10.67
C SER A 439 23.38 8.49 10.30
N ASN A 440 23.95 7.37 10.72
CA ASN A 440 25.29 6.89 10.39
C ASN A 440 25.37 5.37 10.61
N ARG A 441 26.51 4.76 10.27
CA ARG A 441 26.74 3.31 10.40
C ARG A 441 26.59 2.73 11.81
N VAL A 442 26.84 3.51 12.85
CA VAL A 442 26.63 3.07 14.25
C VAL A 442 25.14 2.87 14.50
N ARG A 443 24.34 3.86 14.14
CA ARG A 443 22.88 3.79 14.27
C ARG A 443 22.25 2.83 13.27
N THR A 444 22.82 2.64 12.08
CA THR A 444 22.40 1.57 11.16
C THR A 444 22.65 0.19 11.76
N ALA A 445 23.80 -0.04 12.41
CA ALA A 445 24.07 -1.31 13.09
C ALA A 445 23.07 -1.57 14.24
N ALA A 446 22.75 -0.53 15.03
CA ALA A 446 21.71 -0.61 16.06
C ALA A 446 20.32 -0.92 15.46
N ALA A 447 19.94 -0.24 14.37
CA ALA A 447 18.67 -0.49 13.67
C ALA A 447 18.58 -1.92 13.12
N VAL A 448 19.68 -2.48 12.60
CA VAL A 448 19.74 -3.88 12.15
C VAL A 448 19.59 -4.87 13.31
N SER A 449 20.20 -4.59 14.47
CA SER A 449 20.00 -5.41 15.68
C SER A 449 18.54 -5.37 16.13
N ALA A 450 17.94 -4.18 16.19
CA ALA A 450 16.55 -3.96 16.58
C ALA A 450 15.56 -4.64 15.62
N HIS A 451 15.79 -4.52 14.30
CA HIS A 451 14.97 -5.17 13.27
C HIS A 451 14.92 -6.68 13.45
N GLY A 452 15.95 -7.29 14.04
CA GLY A 452 15.95 -8.70 14.33
C GLY A 452 15.09 -9.18 15.48
N GLY A 453 14.63 -8.28 16.34
CA GLY A 453 13.83 -8.61 17.51
C GLY A 453 14.51 -9.51 18.56
N GLY A 454 15.75 -9.99 18.30
CA GLY A 454 16.47 -10.88 19.19
C GLY A 454 16.81 -10.21 20.53
N THR A 455 16.80 -11.02 21.59
CA THR A 455 17.30 -10.70 22.93
C THR A 455 18.41 -11.69 23.30
N GLY A 456 19.29 -11.31 24.22
CA GLY A 456 20.43 -12.14 24.60
C GLY A 456 21.48 -12.32 23.49
N GLY A 457 22.23 -13.40 23.59
CA GLY A 457 23.28 -13.78 22.65
C GLY A 457 24.59 -13.03 22.85
N THR A 458 25.50 -13.24 21.91
CA THR A 458 26.79 -12.56 21.85
C THR A 458 26.70 -11.31 20.97
N VAL A 459 27.10 -10.17 21.52
CA VAL A 459 27.29 -8.95 20.73
C VAL A 459 28.77 -8.67 20.55
N VAL A 460 29.18 -8.41 19.31
CA VAL A 460 30.52 -7.89 19.02
C VAL A 460 30.46 -6.37 18.94
N VAL A 461 31.33 -5.70 19.67
CA VAL A 461 31.55 -4.24 19.57
C VAL A 461 32.86 -4.00 18.83
N ALA A 462 32.80 -3.31 17.69
CA ALA A 462 33.97 -3.08 16.84
C ALA A 462 34.05 -1.63 16.35
N SER A 463 35.22 -1.21 15.91
CA SER A 463 35.38 0.09 15.26
C SER A 463 34.60 0.16 13.94
N GLY A 464 33.90 1.28 13.72
CA GLY A 464 33.29 1.61 12.43
C GLY A 464 34.28 2.19 11.41
N LEU A 465 35.52 2.44 11.83
CA LEU A 465 36.62 2.95 11.00
C LEU A 465 37.55 1.83 10.52
N GLU A 466 37.80 0.83 11.37
CA GLU A 466 38.63 -0.35 11.10
C GLU A 466 37.77 -1.63 11.08
N TRP A 467 37.65 -2.30 9.93
CA TRP A 467 36.55 -3.25 9.71
C TRP A 467 36.86 -4.71 10.01
N ALA A 468 38.12 -5.09 10.22
CA ALA A 468 38.51 -6.49 10.39
C ALA A 468 37.78 -7.18 11.56
N GLY A 469 37.72 -6.50 12.72
CA GLY A 469 36.98 -6.99 13.88
C GLY A 469 35.46 -7.08 13.63
N ALA A 470 34.90 -6.09 12.93
CA ALA A 470 33.48 -6.07 12.58
C ALA A 470 33.10 -7.20 11.62
N LEU A 471 33.93 -7.49 10.61
CA LEU A 471 33.69 -8.55 9.61
C LEU A 471 33.83 -9.94 10.21
N ALA A 472 34.88 -10.20 10.98
CA ALA A 472 35.06 -11.46 11.69
C ALA A 472 33.95 -11.67 12.72
N GLY A 473 33.56 -10.61 13.44
CA GLY A 473 32.49 -10.64 14.42
C GLY A 473 31.12 -10.90 13.79
N ALA A 474 30.79 -10.19 12.71
CA ALA A 474 29.50 -10.31 12.02
C ALA A 474 29.23 -11.72 11.47
N ALA A 475 30.29 -12.49 11.17
CA ALA A 475 30.14 -13.85 10.68
C ALA A 475 29.59 -14.82 11.75
N LEU A 476 29.77 -14.52 13.04
CA LEU A 476 29.44 -15.45 14.14
C LEU A 476 28.51 -14.85 15.20
N ALA A 477 28.63 -13.56 15.52
CA ALA A 477 27.86 -12.90 16.58
C ALA A 477 26.36 -12.77 16.27
N ASP A 478 25.54 -12.66 17.30
CA ASP A 478 24.08 -12.48 17.17
C ASP A 478 23.70 -11.02 16.83
N ALA A 479 24.59 -10.08 17.14
CA ALA A 479 24.53 -8.70 16.69
C ALA A 479 25.91 -8.03 16.67
N LEU A 480 26.01 -6.94 15.92
CA LEU A 480 27.17 -6.08 15.80
C LEU A 480 26.80 -4.68 16.25
N ALA A 481 27.58 -4.13 17.17
CA ALA A 481 27.56 -2.72 17.52
C ALA A 481 28.85 -2.06 17.02
N LEU A 482 28.73 -0.89 16.39
CA LEU A 482 29.87 -0.14 15.87
C LEU A 482 30.15 1.09 16.74
N VAL A 483 31.41 1.53 16.78
CA VAL A 483 31.82 2.77 17.45
C VAL A 483 32.71 3.62 16.53
N LEU A 484 32.58 4.95 16.58
CA LEU A 484 33.32 5.90 15.71
C LEU A 484 34.26 6.84 16.46
N GLY A 485 34.33 6.74 17.79
CA GLY A 485 35.13 7.63 18.63
C GLY A 485 35.34 7.05 20.02
N GLU A 486 35.57 7.91 21.00
CA GLU A 486 35.94 7.50 22.36
C GLU A 486 34.75 7.22 23.29
N ALA A 487 33.53 7.50 22.84
CA ALA A 487 32.29 7.30 23.58
C ALA A 487 31.30 6.43 22.78
N LEU A 488 30.44 5.71 23.52
CA LEU A 488 29.37 4.90 22.95
C LEU A 488 28.22 5.82 22.51
N ASP A 489 27.71 5.64 21.29
CA ASP A 489 26.53 6.39 20.81
C ASP A 489 25.30 5.99 21.64
N GLU A 490 24.49 6.97 22.01
CA GLU A 490 23.30 6.76 22.87
C GLU A 490 22.34 5.71 22.28
N VAL A 491 22.07 5.74 20.97
CA VAL A 491 21.17 4.77 20.32
C VAL A 491 21.78 3.37 20.33
N ALA A 492 23.10 3.27 20.19
CA ALA A 492 23.79 1.98 20.30
C ALA A 492 23.74 1.43 21.74
N GLU A 493 23.89 2.30 22.76
CA GLU A 493 23.74 1.91 24.15
C GLU A 493 22.32 1.46 24.48
N GLU A 494 21.31 2.22 24.06
CA GLU A 494 19.89 1.87 24.23
C GLU A 494 19.57 0.51 23.60
N GLU A 495 20.05 0.27 22.39
CA GLU A 495 19.86 -1.01 21.70
C GLU A 495 20.57 -2.17 22.43
N LEU A 496 21.80 -1.96 22.91
CA LEU A 496 22.50 -2.97 23.71
C LEU A 496 21.74 -3.31 25.00
N ARG A 497 21.19 -2.29 25.68
CA ARG A 497 20.38 -2.48 26.88
C ARG A 497 19.05 -3.17 26.58
N ARG A 498 18.35 -2.78 25.51
CA ARG A 498 17.11 -3.41 25.03
C ARG A 498 17.35 -4.88 24.70
N ARG A 499 18.45 -5.18 24.00
CA ARG A 499 18.82 -6.54 23.62
C ARG A 499 19.17 -7.38 24.84
N GLY A 500 19.89 -6.82 25.82
CA GLY A 500 20.35 -7.51 27.01
C GLY A 500 21.23 -8.72 26.70
N PRO A 501 22.42 -8.52 26.08
CA PRO A 501 23.27 -9.63 25.64
C PRO A 501 23.80 -10.48 26.79
N ASP A 502 24.02 -11.78 26.52
CA ASP A 502 24.63 -12.71 27.49
C ASP A 502 26.12 -12.43 27.66
N ARG A 503 26.77 -11.95 26.60
CA ARG A 503 28.18 -11.53 26.60
C ARG A 503 28.47 -10.49 25.52
N ILE A 504 29.47 -9.66 25.79
CA ILE A 504 30.00 -8.68 24.85
C ILE A 504 31.47 -8.99 24.55
N VAL A 505 31.82 -8.98 23.27
CA VAL A 505 33.21 -9.14 22.80
C VAL A 505 33.62 -7.85 22.10
N VAL A 506 34.58 -7.13 22.68
CA VAL A 506 35.21 -5.96 22.07
C VAL A 506 36.28 -6.44 21.09
N ALA A 507 36.07 -6.17 19.81
CA ALA A 507 36.97 -6.53 18.72
C ALA A 507 37.80 -5.30 18.30
N GLY A 508 39.01 -5.20 18.86
CA GLY A 508 39.98 -4.17 18.51
C GLY A 508 40.76 -3.70 19.72
N SER A 509 41.87 -3.01 19.45
CA SER A 509 42.72 -2.44 20.49
C SER A 509 42.03 -1.29 21.23
N THR A 510 42.65 -0.83 22.32
CA THR A 510 42.21 0.40 23.01
C THR A 510 42.24 1.66 22.14
N GLY A 511 43.04 1.68 21.07
CA GLY A 511 43.05 2.76 20.07
C GLY A 511 41.88 2.69 19.09
N GLN A 512 41.32 1.49 18.88
CA GLN A 512 40.19 1.25 17.97
C GLN A 512 38.83 1.31 18.70
N VAL A 513 38.78 0.81 19.94
CA VAL A 513 37.63 0.89 20.85
C VAL A 513 38.15 1.29 22.24
N SER A 514 37.81 2.49 22.70
CA SER A 514 38.38 3.06 23.93
C SER A 514 38.08 2.23 25.18
N ALA A 515 38.94 2.34 26.20
CA ALA A 515 38.70 1.74 27.51
C ALA A 515 37.46 2.35 28.22
N ALA A 516 37.11 3.60 27.89
CA ALA A 516 35.91 4.24 28.41
C ALA A 516 34.63 3.55 27.90
N ILE A 517 34.58 3.21 26.61
CA ILE A 517 33.49 2.42 26.03
C ILE A 517 33.40 1.06 26.71
N GLU A 518 34.52 0.37 26.89
CA GLU A 518 34.55 -0.93 27.57
C GLU A 518 34.01 -0.87 29.00
N GLY A 519 34.31 0.20 29.73
CA GLY A 519 33.74 0.45 31.06
C GLY A 519 32.21 0.56 31.06
N VAL A 520 31.64 1.20 30.04
CA VAL A 520 30.17 1.27 29.85
C VAL A 520 29.61 -0.11 29.51
N LEU A 521 30.24 -0.84 28.59
CA LEU A 521 29.80 -2.17 28.15
C LEU A 521 29.79 -3.19 29.30
N ALA A 522 30.79 -3.14 30.19
CA ALA A 522 30.87 -3.99 31.37
C ALA A 522 29.71 -3.77 32.35
N GLY A 523 29.09 -2.58 32.32
CA GLY A 523 27.86 -2.28 33.06
C GLY A 523 26.58 -2.82 32.42
N ILE A 524 26.65 -3.33 31.19
CA ILE A 524 25.52 -3.93 30.45
C ILE A 524 25.58 -5.45 30.53
N ALA A 525 26.73 -6.06 30.23
CA ALA A 525 26.91 -7.52 30.21
C ALA A 525 28.39 -7.92 30.41
N PRO A 526 28.68 -9.20 30.75
CA PRO A 526 30.05 -9.72 30.80
C PRO A 526 30.84 -9.38 29.52
N THR A 527 31.89 -8.59 29.68
CA THR A 527 32.65 -8.02 28.55
C THR A 527 34.06 -8.60 28.52
N SER A 528 34.52 -8.97 27.32
CA SER A 528 35.89 -9.43 27.03
C SER A 528 36.43 -8.69 25.81
N ARG A 529 37.76 -8.60 25.66
CA ARG A 529 38.40 -7.89 24.55
C ARG A 529 39.40 -8.78 23.82
N VAL A 530 39.40 -8.68 22.49
CA VAL A 530 40.50 -9.11 21.62
C VAL A 530 41.38 -7.89 21.32
N ASP A 531 42.41 -7.68 22.14
CA ASP A 531 43.23 -6.46 22.17
C ASP A 531 44.40 -6.55 21.18
N VAL A 532 44.09 -6.37 19.89
CA VAL A 532 45.08 -6.50 18.81
C VAL A 532 44.82 -5.43 17.74
N ASP A 533 45.88 -4.74 17.30
CA ASP A 533 45.81 -3.74 16.22
C ASP A 533 45.88 -4.37 14.82
N ASP A 534 46.65 -5.44 14.66
CA ASP A 534 46.85 -6.11 13.37
C ASP A 534 45.53 -6.74 12.86
N PRO A 535 45.04 -6.39 11.65
CA PRO A 535 43.77 -6.88 11.13
C PRO A 535 43.66 -8.42 11.05
N VAL A 536 44.76 -9.08 10.71
CA VAL A 536 44.79 -10.53 10.52
C VAL A 536 44.72 -11.24 11.88
N ALA A 537 45.52 -10.80 12.84
CA ALA A 537 45.52 -11.32 14.20
C ALA A 537 44.23 -10.98 14.95
N LEU A 538 43.64 -9.80 14.69
CA LEU A 538 42.35 -9.43 15.24
C LEU A 538 41.24 -10.36 14.74
N ALA A 539 41.13 -10.61 13.43
CA ALA A 539 40.13 -11.51 12.87
C ALA A 539 40.29 -12.95 13.41
N ALA A 540 41.52 -13.46 13.49
CA ALA A 540 41.81 -14.76 14.07
C ALA A 540 41.44 -14.83 15.57
N GLY A 541 41.74 -13.78 16.33
CA GLY A 541 41.38 -13.69 17.74
C GLY A 541 39.87 -13.68 17.95
N VAL A 542 39.15 -12.85 17.21
CA VAL A 542 37.68 -12.79 17.24
C VAL A 542 37.08 -14.15 16.89
N ALA A 543 37.54 -14.79 15.82
CA ALA A 543 37.09 -16.13 15.43
C ALA A 543 37.21 -17.15 16.56
N ARG A 544 38.37 -17.23 17.24
CA ARG A 544 38.60 -18.15 18.37
C ARG A 544 37.80 -17.79 19.63
N THR A 545 37.50 -16.51 19.84
CA THR A 545 36.64 -16.08 20.97
C THR A 545 35.18 -16.41 20.73
N LEU A 546 34.75 -16.42 19.47
CA LEU A 546 33.37 -16.68 19.07
C LEU A 546 33.07 -18.14 18.78
N ALA A 547 34.07 -18.94 18.41
CA ALA A 547 33.93 -20.37 18.12
C ALA A 547 35.05 -21.19 18.78
N ASP A 548 34.67 -22.22 19.53
CA ASP A 548 35.61 -23.17 20.14
C ASP A 548 36.20 -24.14 19.09
N ARG A 549 35.39 -24.54 18.10
CA ARG A 549 35.76 -25.37 16.95
C ARG A 549 34.92 -25.00 15.73
N ALA A 550 35.47 -25.21 14.54
CA ALA A 550 34.74 -25.08 13.29
C ALA A 550 35.31 -26.01 12.21
N ASP A 551 34.50 -26.94 11.70
CA ASP A 551 34.92 -27.87 10.64
C ASP A 551 35.30 -27.16 9.33
N ARG A 552 34.74 -25.97 9.11
CA ARG A 552 34.95 -25.12 7.94
C ARG A 552 35.25 -23.69 8.38
N VAL A 553 36.17 -23.04 7.70
CA VAL A 553 36.46 -21.61 7.88
C VAL A 553 36.53 -20.90 6.52
N VAL A 554 36.31 -19.59 6.53
CA VAL A 554 36.54 -18.74 5.37
C VAL A 554 37.91 -18.09 5.50
N VAL A 555 38.68 -18.06 4.40
CA VAL A 555 39.88 -17.23 4.27
C VAL A 555 39.59 -16.13 3.23
N ALA A 556 39.71 -14.89 3.67
CA ALA A 556 39.52 -13.69 2.85
C ALA A 556 40.75 -12.76 2.94
N THR A 557 40.84 -11.79 2.04
CA THR A 557 41.95 -10.82 2.03
C THR A 557 41.78 -9.72 3.08
N ALA A 558 42.90 -9.31 3.69
CA ALA A 558 42.96 -8.18 4.61
C ALA A 558 43.05 -6.81 3.90
N ASP A 559 43.25 -6.76 2.58
CA ASP A 559 43.49 -5.51 1.84
C ASP A 559 42.19 -4.87 1.28
N ARG A 560 41.21 -5.71 0.91
CA ARG A 560 39.91 -5.30 0.34
C ARG A 560 38.81 -6.24 0.84
N PHE A 561 37.96 -5.74 1.73
CA PHE A 561 37.06 -6.57 2.52
C PHE A 561 35.63 -6.92 2.00
N PRO A 562 35.14 -6.50 0.81
CA PRO A 562 33.74 -6.77 0.46
C PRO A 562 33.45 -8.27 0.29
N ASP A 563 34.45 -9.07 -0.11
CA ASP A 563 34.29 -10.53 -0.18
C ASP A 563 34.17 -11.16 1.22
N ALA A 564 34.83 -10.58 2.24
CA ALA A 564 34.70 -11.01 3.63
C ALA A 564 33.31 -10.67 4.20
N LEU A 565 32.74 -9.52 3.82
CA LEU A 565 31.37 -9.15 4.18
C LEU A 565 30.37 -10.16 3.61
N ALA A 566 30.51 -10.50 2.33
CA ALA A 566 29.65 -11.48 1.66
C ALA A 566 29.76 -12.87 2.27
N ALA A 567 30.95 -13.29 2.70
CA ALA A 567 31.16 -14.59 3.30
C ALA A 567 30.47 -14.77 4.66
N GLY A 568 30.17 -13.69 5.38
CA GLY A 568 29.53 -13.73 6.70
C GLY A 568 28.17 -14.45 6.71
N VAL A 569 27.48 -14.51 5.56
CA VAL A 569 26.20 -15.23 5.42
C VAL A 569 26.32 -16.73 5.65
N LEU A 570 27.53 -17.31 5.55
CA LEU A 570 27.74 -18.74 5.79
C LEU A 570 27.70 -19.12 7.28
N GLY A 571 27.79 -18.15 8.19
CA GLY A 571 27.74 -18.43 9.63
C GLY A 571 28.94 -19.23 10.16
N ILE A 572 30.09 -19.17 9.47
CA ILE A 572 31.33 -19.85 9.86
C ILE A 572 32.45 -18.82 10.08
N PRO A 573 33.52 -19.16 10.83
CA PRO A 573 34.57 -18.19 11.13
C PRO A 573 35.21 -17.60 9.87
N VAL A 574 35.39 -16.28 9.86
CA VAL A 574 36.08 -15.55 8.79
C VAL A 574 37.47 -15.15 9.28
N LEU A 575 38.48 -15.71 8.64
CA LEU A 575 39.90 -15.42 8.85
C LEU A 575 40.43 -14.55 7.72
N LEU A 576 41.42 -13.72 8.04
CA LEU A 576 42.04 -12.82 7.07
C LEU A 576 43.49 -13.23 6.78
N THR A 577 43.96 -12.93 5.58
CA THR A 577 45.36 -13.11 5.18
C THR A 577 45.78 -12.07 4.14
N ALA A 578 47.09 -11.95 3.90
CA ALA A 578 47.60 -11.17 2.78
C ALA A 578 47.20 -11.81 1.44
N PRO A 579 47.02 -11.03 0.35
CA PRO A 579 46.55 -11.57 -0.92
C PRO A 579 47.41 -12.69 -1.52
N THR A 580 48.71 -12.69 -1.26
CA THR A 580 49.70 -13.55 -1.95
C THR A 580 50.37 -14.59 -1.08
N ALA A 581 50.10 -14.64 0.23
CA ALA A 581 50.70 -15.61 1.14
C ALA A 581 49.77 -15.91 2.33
N LEU A 582 49.69 -17.18 2.76
CA LEU A 582 48.93 -17.55 3.95
C LEU A 582 49.72 -17.18 5.19
N SER A 583 49.25 -16.18 5.93
CA SER A 583 49.93 -15.70 7.13
C SER A 583 50.04 -16.81 8.19
N ALA A 584 51.13 -16.81 8.95
CA ALA A 584 51.32 -17.77 10.05
C ALA A 584 50.18 -17.69 11.07
N THR A 585 49.65 -16.49 11.32
CA THR A 585 48.51 -16.27 12.21
C THR A 585 47.22 -16.88 11.68
N CYS A 586 46.95 -16.73 10.38
CA CYS A 586 45.78 -17.35 9.75
C CYS A 586 45.89 -18.88 9.82
N ARG A 587 47.08 -19.41 9.47
CA ARG A 587 47.38 -20.85 9.54
C ARG A 587 47.15 -21.43 10.93
N GLN A 588 47.71 -20.80 11.96
CA GLN A 588 47.51 -21.22 13.34
C GLN A 588 46.02 -21.17 13.75
N ALA A 589 45.28 -20.15 13.30
CA ALA A 589 43.86 -20.05 13.62
C ALA A 589 43.02 -21.17 12.97
N ILE A 590 43.38 -21.61 11.76
CA ILE A 590 42.76 -22.77 11.10
C ILE A 590 42.97 -24.03 11.95
N ASP A 591 44.21 -24.25 12.42
CA ASP A 591 44.57 -25.39 13.27
C ASP A 591 43.87 -25.35 14.63
N ASP A 592 43.86 -24.17 15.29
CA ASP A 592 43.24 -23.96 16.59
C ASP A 592 41.73 -24.25 16.57
N LEU A 593 41.05 -23.83 15.49
CA LEU A 593 39.63 -24.10 15.27
C LEU A 593 39.36 -25.56 14.86
N GLY A 594 40.40 -26.34 14.53
CA GLY A 594 40.29 -27.72 14.10
C GLY A 594 39.59 -27.88 12.75
N ALA A 595 39.74 -26.90 11.84
CA ALA A 595 39.08 -26.92 10.56
C ALA A 595 39.65 -28.03 9.65
N SER A 596 38.76 -28.70 8.91
CA SER A 596 39.12 -29.73 7.93
C SER A 596 39.00 -29.23 6.49
N SER A 597 38.35 -28.07 6.29
CA SER A 597 38.19 -27.45 4.99
C SER A 597 38.18 -25.93 5.07
N VAL A 598 38.57 -25.31 3.97
CA VAL A 598 38.65 -23.86 3.82
C VAL A 598 37.86 -23.39 2.61
N VAL A 599 37.06 -22.35 2.81
CA VAL A 599 36.41 -21.60 1.75
C VAL A 599 37.24 -20.35 1.47
N ILE A 600 37.81 -20.24 0.27
CA ILE A 600 38.49 -19.02 -0.16
C ILE A 600 37.44 -18.05 -0.71
N ALA A 601 37.36 -16.86 -0.11
CA ALA A 601 36.47 -15.79 -0.55
C ALA A 601 37.16 -14.90 -1.58
N GLY A 602 36.57 -14.79 -2.77
CA GLY A 602 37.05 -13.94 -3.85
C GLY A 602 37.97 -14.66 -4.85
N GLY A 603 38.21 -13.98 -5.98
CA GLY A 603 39.03 -14.51 -7.06
C GLY A 603 40.54 -14.51 -6.72
N PRO A 604 41.38 -15.01 -7.64
CA PRO A 604 42.85 -15.06 -7.45
C PRO A 604 43.51 -13.71 -7.16
N ALA A 605 42.89 -12.60 -7.57
CA ALA A 605 43.38 -11.25 -7.27
C ALA A 605 43.06 -10.78 -5.84
N ALA A 606 42.12 -11.43 -5.15
CA ALA A 606 41.83 -11.19 -3.74
C ALA A 606 42.67 -12.12 -2.86
N VAL A 607 42.63 -13.43 -3.16
CA VAL A 607 43.44 -14.47 -2.50
C VAL A 607 44.03 -15.36 -3.58
N SER A 608 45.35 -15.36 -3.74
CA SER A 608 46.05 -16.01 -4.85
C SER A 608 45.87 -17.52 -4.90
N GLU A 609 46.23 -18.12 -6.03
CA GLU A 609 46.32 -19.58 -6.14
C GLU A 609 47.49 -20.15 -5.32
N ASP A 610 48.53 -19.35 -5.04
CA ASP A 610 49.62 -19.76 -4.14
C ASP A 610 49.08 -19.97 -2.72
N VAL A 611 48.23 -19.06 -2.22
CA VAL A 611 47.56 -19.24 -0.92
C VAL A 611 46.68 -20.50 -0.93
N ALA A 612 45.96 -20.77 -2.02
CA ALA A 612 45.14 -21.97 -2.14
C ALA A 612 45.99 -23.26 -2.13
N ALA A 613 47.15 -23.24 -2.79
CA ALA A 613 48.12 -24.33 -2.76
C ALA A 613 48.69 -24.53 -1.35
N GLU A 614 49.09 -23.47 -0.65
CA GLU A 614 49.58 -23.54 0.73
C GLU A 614 48.56 -24.14 1.71
N ILE A 615 47.26 -23.89 1.50
CA ILE A 615 46.19 -24.50 2.31
C ILE A 615 46.04 -25.99 1.95
N THR A 616 46.08 -26.32 0.66
CA THR A 616 45.95 -27.71 0.19
C THR A 616 47.12 -28.59 0.66
N GLU A 617 48.35 -28.04 0.68
CA GLU A 617 49.55 -28.72 1.18
C GLU A 617 49.47 -29.08 2.67
N GLN A 618 48.62 -28.39 3.44
CA GLN A 618 48.31 -28.75 4.84
C GLN A 618 47.30 -29.89 4.96
N GLY A 619 46.83 -30.45 3.84
CA GLY A 619 45.87 -31.55 3.81
C GLY A 619 44.40 -31.11 3.99
N LEU A 620 44.13 -29.81 3.86
CA LEU A 620 42.78 -29.24 3.99
C LEU A 620 42.05 -29.25 2.66
N ALA A 621 40.74 -29.54 2.67
CA ALA A 621 39.93 -29.42 1.47
C ALA A 621 39.66 -27.94 1.14
N VAL A 622 39.96 -27.50 -0.07
CA VAL A 622 39.79 -26.10 -0.49
C VAL A 622 38.63 -25.96 -1.47
N THR A 623 37.75 -24.99 -1.21
CA THR A 623 36.72 -24.54 -2.15
C THR A 623 36.83 -23.05 -2.35
N ARG A 624 36.89 -22.57 -3.59
CA ARG A 624 36.87 -21.13 -3.90
C ARG A 624 35.47 -20.68 -4.27
N ILE A 625 35.01 -19.59 -3.66
CA ILE A 625 33.77 -18.91 -4.04
C ILE A 625 34.14 -17.52 -4.55
N ALA A 626 33.93 -17.28 -5.84
CA ALA A 626 34.32 -16.05 -6.50
C ALA A 626 33.40 -15.73 -7.69
N GLY A 627 33.23 -14.44 -7.95
CA GLY A 627 32.66 -13.92 -9.19
C GLY A 627 33.63 -13.01 -9.94
N ARG A 628 33.18 -12.49 -11.09
CA ARG A 628 33.94 -11.54 -11.91
C ARG A 628 34.18 -10.19 -11.21
N ASP A 629 33.35 -9.86 -10.23
CA ASP A 629 33.40 -8.67 -9.39
C ASP A 629 32.78 -8.99 -8.02
N ARG A 630 32.77 -8.01 -7.10
CA ARG A 630 32.25 -8.19 -5.74
C ARG A 630 30.75 -8.50 -5.68
N ILE A 631 29.96 -8.04 -6.66
CA ILE A 631 28.52 -8.31 -6.73
C ILE A 631 28.31 -9.78 -7.12
N ALA A 632 29.03 -10.26 -8.13
CA ALA A 632 29.05 -11.67 -8.52
C ALA A 632 29.60 -12.59 -7.42
N THR A 633 30.63 -12.17 -6.68
CA THR A 633 31.11 -12.94 -5.52
C THR A 633 30.03 -13.04 -4.44
N ALA A 634 29.35 -11.93 -4.10
CA ALA A 634 28.26 -11.95 -3.13
C ALA A 634 27.08 -12.82 -3.58
N ALA A 635 26.70 -12.76 -4.85
CA ALA A 635 25.68 -13.64 -5.42
C ALA A 635 26.06 -15.13 -5.33
N ALA A 636 27.34 -15.47 -5.52
CA ALA A 636 27.82 -16.84 -5.35
C ALA A 636 27.76 -17.31 -3.88
N PHE A 637 28.04 -16.43 -2.92
CA PHE A 637 27.85 -16.71 -1.50
C PHE A 637 26.37 -16.90 -1.14
N ALA A 638 25.48 -16.04 -1.63
CA ALA A 638 24.03 -16.18 -1.42
C ALA A 638 23.52 -17.53 -1.95
N ARG A 639 23.95 -17.95 -3.15
CA ARG A 639 23.61 -19.28 -3.71
C ARG A 639 24.17 -20.43 -2.88
N THR A 640 25.38 -20.28 -2.36
CA THR A 640 26.03 -21.31 -1.53
C THR A 640 25.36 -21.46 -0.16
N ALA A 641 24.89 -20.34 0.43
CA ALA A 641 24.13 -20.33 1.67
C ALA A 641 22.67 -20.83 1.49
N GLY A 642 22.20 -20.87 0.25
CA GLY A 642 20.82 -21.18 -0.13
C GLY A 642 19.99 -19.90 -0.30
N LEU A 643 19.34 -19.77 -1.46
CA LEU A 643 18.51 -18.60 -1.78
C LEU A 643 17.29 -18.52 -0.84
N ARG A 644 16.93 -17.29 -0.48
CA ARG A 644 15.78 -16.94 0.36
C ARG A 644 14.97 -15.84 -0.32
N THR A 645 13.67 -15.79 -0.04
CA THR A 645 12.77 -14.78 -0.64
C THR A 645 12.93 -13.38 -0.01
N THR A 646 13.57 -13.28 1.15
CA THR A 646 13.97 -11.99 1.75
C THR A 646 15.39 -11.62 1.33
N ALA A 647 15.54 -10.47 0.68
CA ALA A 647 16.84 -9.91 0.29
C ALA A 647 17.22 -8.70 1.16
N TYR A 648 18.43 -8.71 1.71
CA TYR A 648 19.05 -7.57 2.36
C TYR A 648 19.97 -6.87 1.36
N ALA A 649 19.50 -5.77 0.79
CA ALA A 649 20.22 -5.02 -0.24
C ALA A 649 21.20 -4.02 0.40
N ALA A 650 22.47 -4.12 0.03
CA ALA A 650 23.55 -3.28 0.56
C ALA A 650 24.44 -2.74 -0.57
N SER A 651 24.97 -1.53 -0.41
CA SER A 651 25.85 -0.93 -1.42
C SER A 651 27.14 -1.72 -1.59
N ALA A 652 27.50 -2.05 -2.83
CA ALA A 652 28.75 -2.72 -3.18
C ALA A 652 29.98 -1.78 -3.05
N THR A 653 29.77 -0.47 -3.19
CA THR A 653 30.83 0.56 -3.23
C THR A 653 30.91 1.35 -1.92
N ARG A 654 29.78 1.52 -1.23
CA ARG A 654 29.63 2.25 0.04
C ARG A 654 29.16 1.34 1.19
N PHE A 655 29.66 0.10 1.18
CA PHE A 655 29.28 -0.97 2.12
C PHE A 655 29.52 -0.72 3.62
N PRO A 656 30.35 0.23 4.10
CA PRO A 656 30.57 0.37 5.55
C PRO A 656 29.32 0.73 6.37
N ASP A 657 28.31 1.33 5.74
CA ASP A 657 27.00 1.59 6.36
C ASP A 657 26.13 0.33 6.48
N ALA A 658 26.53 -0.76 5.81
CA ALA A 658 25.83 -2.04 5.75
C ALA A 658 26.69 -3.21 6.25
N LEU A 659 27.71 -2.96 7.08
CA LEU A 659 28.55 -4.02 7.68
C LEU A 659 27.74 -5.04 8.49
N SER A 660 26.62 -4.61 9.08
CA SER A 660 25.68 -5.45 9.81
C SER A 660 24.70 -6.20 8.90
N ALA A 661 24.62 -5.89 7.60
CA ALA A 661 23.66 -6.51 6.68
C ALA A 661 23.85 -8.03 6.58
N GLY A 662 25.09 -8.51 6.66
CA GLY A 662 25.40 -9.94 6.65
C GLY A 662 24.79 -10.69 7.84
N ILE A 663 24.66 -10.05 9.01
CA ILE A 663 24.04 -10.64 10.21
C ILE A 663 22.55 -10.83 9.99
N ALA A 664 21.88 -9.79 9.45
CA ALA A 664 20.47 -9.87 9.13
C ALA A 664 20.21 -10.93 8.05
N ALA A 665 20.96 -10.88 6.95
CA ALA A 665 20.88 -11.88 5.89
C ALA A 665 21.04 -13.31 6.41
N ARG A 666 22.07 -13.59 7.23
CA ARG A 666 22.28 -14.93 7.80
C ARG A 666 21.10 -15.43 8.64
N ARG A 667 20.37 -14.52 9.29
CA ARG A 667 19.26 -14.88 10.18
C ARG A 667 18.04 -15.37 9.39
N ASP A 668 17.60 -14.61 8.40
CA ASP A 668 16.29 -14.82 7.76
C ASP A 668 16.23 -14.42 6.27
N GLY A 669 17.36 -14.17 5.61
CA GLY A 669 17.36 -13.75 4.21
C GLY A 669 18.63 -14.13 3.44
N MET A 670 18.95 -13.30 2.45
CA MET A 670 20.20 -13.35 1.72
C MET A 670 20.79 -11.95 1.54
N LEU A 671 22.11 -11.84 1.50
CA LEU A 671 22.78 -10.57 1.22
C LEU A 671 22.84 -10.37 -0.29
N VAL A 672 22.37 -9.21 -0.74
CA VAL A 672 22.47 -8.78 -2.13
C VAL A 672 23.27 -7.49 -2.18
N LEU A 673 24.35 -7.49 -2.95
CA LEU A 673 25.11 -6.26 -3.21
C LEU A 673 24.56 -5.57 -4.45
N VAL A 674 24.35 -4.26 -4.34
CA VAL A 674 23.84 -3.40 -5.41
C VAL A 674 24.85 -2.31 -5.76
N ASP A 675 24.83 -1.84 -7.00
CA ASP A 675 25.54 -0.63 -7.38
C ASP A 675 24.70 0.64 -7.11
N ASP A 676 25.15 1.79 -7.59
CA ASP A 676 24.46 3.06 -7.39
C ASP A 676 23.11 3.16 -8.14
N THR A 677 22.86 2.27 -9.10
CA THR A 677 21.57 2.12 -9.80
C THR A 677 20.64 1.11 -9.14
N GLY A 678 21.10 0.38 -8.13
CA GLY A 678 20.29 -0.62 -7.43
C GLY A 678 20.23 -1.98 -8.12
N SER A 679 20.79 -2.10 -9.32
CA SER A 679 20.61 -3.27 -10.17
C SER A 679 21.84 -3.51 -11.04
N THR A 680 22.11 -4.78 -11.28
CA THR A 680 23.04 -5.26 -12.31
C THR A 680 22.47 -6.54 -12.87
N ALA A 681 22.88 -6.97 -14.07
CA ALA A 681 22.44 -8.26 -14.62
C ALA A 681 22.64 -9.46 -13.66
N VAL A 682 23.63 -9.37 -12.75
CA VAL A 682 23.86 -10.39 -11.71
C VAL A 682 22.86 -10.26 -10.56
N THR A 683 22.62 -9.04 -10.10
CA THR A 683 21.66 -8.73 -9.03
C THR A 683 20.25 -9.12 -9.48
N ASP A 684 19.84 -8.74 -10.69
CA ASP A 684 18.52 -8.99 -11.24
C ASP A 684 18.25 -10.49 -11.36
N GLN A 685 19.23 -11.23 -11.90
CA GLN A 685 19.13 -12.69 -12.00
C GLN A 685 19.06 -13.35 -10.62
N LEU A 686 19.82 -12.84 -9.63
CA LEU A 686 19.80 -13.40 -8.28
C LEU A 686 18.44 -13.19 -7.61
N LEU A 687 17.87 -11.98 -7.70
CA LEU A 687 16.56 -11.66 -7.14
C LEU A 687 15.45 -12.49 -7.82
N ALA A 688 15.53 -12.65 -9.15
CA ALA A 688 14.59 -13.48 -9.91
C ALA A 688 14.70 -14.97 -9.54
N ASP A 689 15.92 -15.53 -9.50
CA ASP A 689 16.14 -16.93 -9.15
C ASP A 689 15.66 -17.28 -7.73
N ALA A 690 15.72 -16.31 -6.82
CA ALA A 690 15.28 -16.47 -5.44
C ALA A 690 13.78 -16.26 -5.25
N ALA A 691 13.06 -15.80 -6.28
CA ALA A 691 11.65 -15.38 -6.21
C ALA A 691 11.41 -14.44 -5.02
N VAL A 692 12.19 -13.36 -4.96
CA VAL A 692 12.15 -12.40 -3.85
C VAL A 692 10.78 -11.77 -3.70
N ASP A 693 10.26 -11.81 -2.48
CA ASP A 693 8.96 -11.21 -2.08
C ASP A 693 9.13 -10.11 -1.03
N ARG A 694 10.35 -9.92 -0.50
CA ARG A 694 10.69 -8.88 0.47
C ARG A 694 12.10 -8.35 0.23
N ILE A 695 12.25 -7.03 0.21
CA ILE A 695 13.57 -6.36 0.17
C ILE A 695 13.73 -5.43 1.37
N ARG A 696 14.87 -5.56 2.05
CA ARG A 696 15.31 -4.65 3.12
C ARG A 696 16.61 -3.96 2.72
N ILE A 697 16.54 -2.68 2.40
CA ILE A 697 17.71 -1.86 2.09
C ILE A 697 18.43 -1.55 3.40
N VAL A 698 19.70 -1.93 3.50
CA VAL A 698 20.53 -1.66 4.69
C VAL A 698 21.45 -0.48 4.41
N GLY A 699 21.32 0.57 5.22
CA GLY A 699 22.04 1.83 5.05
C GLY A 699 21.17 2.99 4.58
N GLY A 700 21.64 4.21 4.81
CA GLY A 700 20.96 5.44 4.43
C GLY A 700 20.96 5.69 2.92
N GLU A 701 20.29 6.76 2.49
CA GLU A 701 20.23 7.19 1.08
C GLU A 701 21.62 7.49 0.49
N ALA A 702 22.57 7.89 1.34
CA ALA A 702 23.95 8.10 0.96
C ALA A 702 24.72 6.78 0.67
N ALA A 703 24.16 5.62 0.97
CA ALA A 703 24.72 4.31 0.59
C ALA A 703 23.95 3.70 -0.58
N VAL A 704 22.62 3.63 -0.45
CA VAL A 704 21.69 3.15 -1.49
C VAL A 704 20.66 4.24 -1.74
N GLY A 705 20.82 4.98 -2.83
CA GLY A 705 19.99 6.15 -3.15
C GLY A 705 18.56 5.80 -3.55
N LEU A 706 17.69 6.81 -3.65
CA LEU A 706 16.27 6.64 -3.98
C LEU A 706 16.03 6.04 -5.37
N ALA A 707 16.89 6.34 -6.35
CA ALA A 707 16.81 5.73 -7.69
C ALA A 707 17.12 4.22 -7.67
N ALA A 708 18.11 3.82 -6.87
CA ALA A 708 18.42 2.42 -6.63
C ALA A 708 17.29 1.71 -5.90
N GLU A 709 16.68 2.38 -4.93
CA GLU A 709 15.52 1.87 -4.22
C GLU A 709 14.31 1.64 -5.15
N ALA A 710 13.99 2.60 -6.02
CA ALA A 710 12.91 2.45 -7.00
C ALA A 710 13.16 1.25 -7.94
N THR A 711 14.42 1.04 -8.34
CA THR A 711 14.80 -0.12 -9.17
C THR A 711 14.65 -1.44 -8.41
N LEU A 712 15.03 -1.47 -7.12
CA LEU A 712 14.82 -2.65 -6.27
C LEU A 712 13.33 -2.96 -6.08
N ALA A 713 12.49 -1.94 -5.94
CA ALA A 713 11.05 -2.11 -5.82
C ALA A 713 10.44 -2.84 -7.02
N ALA A 714 10.99 -2.65 -8.23
CA ALA A 714 10.54 -3.31 -9.45
C ALA A 714 10.80 -4.82 -9.51
N HIS A 715 11.61 -5.36 -8.59
CA HIS A 715 11.81 -6.80 -8.44
C HIS A 715 10.76 -7.48 -7.54
N LEU A 716 9.94 -6.70 -6.84
CA LEU A 716 8.85 -7.16 -5.98
C LEU A 716 7.51 -7.15 -6.73
#